data_AF-A0A4P9YKC0-F1
#
_entry.id   AF-A0A4P9YKC0-F1
#
_cell.length_a   1.000
_cell.length_b   1.000
_cell.length_c   1.000
_cell.angle_alpha   90.00
_cell.angle_beta   90.00
_cell.angle_gamma   90.00
#
_symmetry.space_group_name_H-M   'P 1'
#
loop_
_entity.id
_entity.type
_entity.pdbx_description
1 polymer ?
#
loop_
_entity_poly.entity_id
_entity_poly.type
_entity_poly.pdbx_seq_one_letter_code
_entity_poly.pdbx_strand_id
1 'polypeptide(L)'
;GDQTYCVSVAETLKEAEKDFEWLEENVIDDIARLESKKERIEFILTKIEAMITQNDEKLRSASRTWRQIFKLPETERLVNFFSCSCKGNFVNQGWLYLSENYLCFYSFIFGQETKIFVELKDIVEIKKEKSKRGLLNDCIEIHMRDNQSGPSPGEAIDSKIEVSEQLKSLKIEDKTIKDNLAQQKRDSVFQDMFNIPDEETVLYFDEGIIWLLESPEQFYKGDLYVSNSFFCFTNEKSEVNLDSEMFTVSIPFYFVKRLERVNTPSNLSSLVTGNIPYSLVLTTTNQLKLVVKPLRDVGELPKILTNQLKECIPLSKNYKSFSLTLTSESLGDDLKPTVGGFGLEYGYPFMTQEILKDDNIIRHWIKYFKENGSHLAIIKRPLFLKLTRVGFPNAIRGELWESCSGSIYNRYNNQGMYQKYLNDHTGQTSHSIDEIEKDLKRSLPEYPAYQTVEGIEKLRRVLTAYSWRDPELAMNIVVSALLIYMSEEQAFWFLCLLCSRYLPGYYSTTMFGAVIDQHVFEHLVSKSIPILSDHFKSRDIQLSVSCLSWFLTLYINSMPLHYAFRIIDWFSYDGPRVLFQIGMAVLRITGNELLNIKDDGELMNFFKKYFNSLDEQAKPLEENESTPNYSKFNQLLLVANKEFYFITSEMIYDLRKTMQPKVVHGIEEFTKKTKTRNLMEKVSFNKDQITCLYNRYQYIQFYEQCVDSMNAKSFSSFLNATIKTKNKNISHLELFNQIDKDHDGRISMNELIEYLDSIYHMSLHERIEWLFSLFGQDFINKDEILKLSQFLLTLIDDDNVEVLNSVSLMVKKCFECEAEKVTVPQFKEIFLSFPILAEYLGNGFTNSFNFDNTRPQSFSQNEHEKDYHSPEKGTSERISGI
;
A
#
# COMPACT_ATOMS: atom_id res chain seq x y z
N GLY A 1 -2.41 -27.09 -40.88
CA GLY A 1 -1.10 -26.87 -40.25
C GLY A 1 -1.26 -27.25 -38.82
N ASP A 2 -0.68 -28.37 -38.41
CA ASP A 2 -0.90 -28.92 -37.08
C ASP A 2 -0.24 -28.01 -36.04
N GLN A 3 -1.08 -27.32 -35.26
CA GLN A 3 -0.66 -26.58 -34.08
C GLN A 3 -0.37 -27.59 -32.98
N THR A 4 0.89 -27.69 -32.59
CA THR A 4 1.33 -28.42 -31.40
C THR A 4 1.33 -27.46 -30.22
N TYR A 5 0.73 -27.87 -29.11
CA TYR A 5 0.65 -27.10 -27.86
C TYR A 5 1.43 -27.85 -26.78
N CYS A 6 2.23 -27.12 -25.99
CA CYS A 6 2.92 -27.67 -24.82
C CYS A 6 1.92 -27.76 -23.67
N VAL A 7 1.60 -28.97 -23.21
CA VAL A 7 0.50 -29.21 -22.24
C VAL A 7 0.99 -29.29 -20.79
N SER A 8 2.25 -29.65 -20.55
CA SER A 8 2.88 -29.61 -19.23
C SER A 8 4.37 -29.25 -19.36
N VAL A 9 4.90 -28.56 -18.35
CA VAL A 9 6.32 -28.31 -18.13
C VAL A 9 6.58 -28.62 -16.66
N ALA A 10 7.31 -29.70 -16.37
CA ALA A 10 7.59 -30.13 -15.01
C ALA A 10 9.10 -30.34 -14.78
N GLU A 11 9.53 -30.19 -13.52
CA GLU A 11 10.95 -30.30 -13.14
C GLU A 11 11.40 -31.77 -13.01
N THR A 12 10.46 -32.69 -12.79
CA THR A 12 10.71 -34.13 -12.70
C THR A 12 9.77 -34.94 -13.60
N LEU A 13 10.25 -36.08 -14.12
CA LEU A 13 9.43 -36.97 -14.96
C LEU A 13 8.17 -37.44 -14.23
N LYS A 14 8.26 -37.69 -12.93
CA LYS A 14 7.16 -38.19 -12.10
C LYS A 14 6.03 -37.17 -11.94
N GLU A 15 6.34 -35.88 -11.98
CA GLU A 15 5.34 -34.81 -11.96
C GLU A 15 4.69 -34.63 -13.34
N ALA A 16 5.48 -34.72 -14.41
CA ALA A 16 4.94 -34.74 -15.77
C ALA A 16 4.02 -35.94 -15.99
N GLU A 17 4.38 -37.12 -15.46
CA GLU A 17 3.56 -38.33 -15.51
C GLU A 17 2.26 -38.16 -14.71
N LYS A 18 2.29 -37.48 -13.56
CA LYS A 18 1.09 -37.20 -12.76
C LYS A 18 0.12 -36.25 -13.45
N ASP A 19 0.64 -35.22 -14.13
CA ASP A 19 -0.18 -34.34 -14.97
C ASP A 19 -0.80 -35.12 -16.15
N PHE A 20 -0.04 -36.07 -16.71
CA PHE A 20 -0.48 -36.91 -17.82
C PHE A 20 -1.57 -37.91 -17.39
N GLU A 21 -1.38 -38.59 -16.25
CA GLU A 21 -2.37 -39.49 -15.64
C GLU A 21 -3.67 -38.74 -15.33
N TRP A 22 -3.59 -37.51 -14.79
CA TRP A 22 -4.76 -36.70 -14.55
C TRP A 22 -5.50 -36.34 -15.85
N LEU A 23 -4.78 -35.97 -16.91
CA LEU A 23 -5.38 -35.68 -18.22
C LEU A 23 -6.09 -36.90 -18.80
N GLU A 24 -5.50 -38.08 -18.63
CA GLU A 24 -6.06 -39.35 -19.08
C GLU A 24 -7.36 -39.68 -18.31
N GLU A 25 -7.36 -39.52 -17.00
CA GLU A 25 -8.53 -39.79 -16.15
C GLU A 25 -9.66 -38.75 -16.28
N ASN A 26 -9.32 -37.47 -16.54
CA ASN A 26 -10.28 -36.36 -16.36
C ASN A 26 -10.60 -35.60 -17.66
N VAL A 27 -9.88 -35.83 -18.74
CA VAL A 27 -10.03 -35.05 -19.98
C VAL A 27 -10.18 -35.95 -21.20
N ILE A 28 -9.40 -37.03 -21.32
CA ILE A 28 -9.37 -37.88 -22.54
C ILE A 28 -10.73 -38.55 -22.82
N ASP A 29 -11.37 -39.12 -21.81
CA ASP A 29 -12.67 -39.80 -21.95
C ASP A 29 -13.81 -38.84 -22.34
N ASP A 30 -13.77 -37.60 -21.83
CA ASP A 30 -14.79 -36.59 -22.13
C ASP A 30 -14.57 -35.97 -23.53
N ILE A 31 -13.32 -35.77 -23.97
CA ILE A 31 -13.00 -35.34 -25.34
C ILE A 31 -13.53 -36.35 -26.36
N ALA A 32 -13.42 -37.65 -26.07
CA ALA A 32 -13.87 -38.71 -26.97
C ALA A 32 -15.38 -38.68 -27.22
N ARG A 33 -16.17 -38.13 -26.28
CA ARG A 33 -17.63 -38.02 -26.34
C ARG A 33 -18.12 -36.76 -27.08
N LEU A 34 -17.26 -35.76 -27.28
CA LEU A 34 -17.61 -34.52 -27.97
C LEU A 34 -17.51 -34.70 -29.49
N GLU A 35 -18.51 -34.28 -30.25
CA GLU A 35 -18.56 -34.53 -31.71
C GLU A 35 -17.82 -33.45 -32.53
N SER A 36 -17.83 -32.20 -32.04
CA SER A 36 -17.25 -31.05 -32.75
C SER A 36 -15.81 -30.77 -32.34
N LYS A 37 -14.93 -30.57 -33.35
CA LYS A 37 -13.55 -30.13 -33.12
C LYS A 37 -13.46 -28.81 -32.33
N LYS A 38 -14.44 -27.92 -32.48
CA LYS A 38 -14.47 -26.63 -31.78
C LYS A 38 -14.77 -26.81 -30.29
N GLU A 39 -15.75 -27.66 -29.96
CA GLU A 39 -16.13 -27.97 -28.58
C GLU A 39 -15.02 -28.70 -27.83
N ARG A 40 -14.32 -29.62 -28.51
CA ARG A 40 -13.14 -30.28 -27.94
C ARG A 40 -12.06 -29.28 -27.55
N ILE A 41 -11.77 -28.31 -28.43
CA ILE A 41 -10.76 -27.27 -28.17
C ILE A 41 -11.17 -26.38 -27.00
N GLU A 42 -12.43 -25.94 -26.96
CA GLU A 42 -12.95 -25.06 -25.91
C GLU A 42 -13.00 -25.75 -24.53
N PHE A 43 -13.38 -27.04 -24.50
CA PHE A 43 -13.34 -27.87 -23.30
C PHE A 43 -11.92 -28.08 -22.76
N ILE A 44 -10.97 -28.40 -23.66
CA ILE A 44 -9.55 -28.56 -23.30
C ILE A 44 -8.99 -27.25 -22.75
N LEU A 45 -9.23 -26.12 -23.42
CA LEU A 45 -8.76 -24.81 -22.97
C LEU A 45 -9.33 -24.46 -21.59
N THR A 46 -10.63 -24.69 -21.36
CA THR A 46 -11.26 -24.42 -20.07
C THR A 46 -10.67 -25.27 -18.94
N LYS A 47 -10.38 -26.56 -19.21
CA LYS A 47 -9.78 -27.47 -18.21
C LYS A 47 -8.31 -27.15 -17.94
N ILE A 48 -7.54 -26.79 -18.96
CA ILE A 48 -6.14 -26.35 -18.82
C ILE A 48 -6.08 -25.00 -18.10
N GLU A 49 -6.95 -24.05 -18.42
CA GLU A 49 -7.07 -22.78 -17.69
C GLU A 49 -7.39 -23.03 -16.21
N ALA A 50 -8.29 -23.97 -15.89
CA ALA A 50 -8.57 -24.36 -14.51
C ALA A 50 -7.34 -24.96 -13.78
N MET A 51 -6.48 -25.74 -14.45
CA MET A 51 -5.22 -26.25 -13.87
C MET A 51 -4.19 -25.14 -13.66
N ILE A 52 -4.03 -24.24 -14.64
CA ILE A 52 -3.16 -23.05 -14.51
C ILE A 52 -3.64 -22.21 -13.32
N THR A 53 -4.95 -22.10 -13.12
CA THR A 53 -5.56 -21.37 -12.00
C THR A 53 -5.21 -21.98 -10.63
N GLN A 54 -5.00 -23.30 -10.51
CA GLN A 54 -4.56 -23.93 -9.25
C GLN A 54 -3.10 -23.60 -8.88
N ASN A 55 -2.21 -23.46 -9.88
CA ASN A 55 -0.84 -22.96 -9.65
C ASN A 55 -0.84 -21.44 -9.37
N ASP A 56 -1.78 -20.73 -9.98
CA ASP A 56 -2.02 -19.30 -9.79
C ASP A 56 -2.64 -18.99 -8.41
N GLU A 57 -3.39 -19.90 -7.76
CA GLU A 57 -3.89 -19.69 -6.39
C GLU A 57 -2.76 -19.53 -5.37
N LYS A 58 -1.70 -20.35 -5.43
CA LYS A 58 -0.53 -20.20 -4.55
C LYS A 58 0.23 -18.91 -4.80
N LEU A 59 0.39 -18.52 -6.07
CA LEU A 59 1.05 -17.27 -6.43
C LEU A 59 0.19 -16.07 -6.06
N ARG A 60 -1.12 -16.11 -6.25
CA ARG A 60 -2.09 -15.08 -5.84
C ARG A 60 -2.16 -14.95 -4.32
N SER A 61 -2.12 -16.05 -3.59
CA SER A 61 -2.14 -16.04 -2.11
C SER A 61 -0.82 -15.54 -1.54
N ALA A 62 0.32 -15.99 -2.10
CA ALA A 62 1.64 -15.45 -1.81
C ALA A 62 1.75 -13.97 -2.19
N SER A 63 1.11 -13.55 -3.28
CA SER A 63 1.08 -12.16 -3.74
C SER A 63 0.25 -11.27 -2.83
N ARG A 64 -0.92 -11.73 -2.35
CA ARG A 64 -1.68 -11.01 -1.30
C ARG A 64 -0.88 -10.86 -0.02
N THR A 65 -0.26 -11.95 0.42
CA THR A 65 0.55 -12.00 1.64
C THR A 65 1.75 -11.08 1.52
N TRP A 66 2.55 -11.21 0.48
CA TRP A 66 3.68 -10.33 0.18
C TRP A 66 3.27 -8.85 0.08
N ARG A 67 2.15 -8.52 -0.57
CA ARG A 67 1.64 -7.15 -0.61
C ARG A 67 1.26 -6.63 0.78
N GLN A 68 0.61 -7.44 1.62
CA GLN A 68 0.29 -7.06 2.99
C GLN A 68 1.55 -6.84 3.84
N ILE A 69 2.55 -7.71 3.69
CA ILE A 69 3.78 -7.70 4.49
C ILE A 69 4.64 -6.48 4.17
N PHE A 70 4.81 -6.21 2.88
CA PHE A 70 5.68 -5.16 2.39
C PHE A 70 4.92 -3.87 2.04
N LYS A 71 3.59 -3.86 2.24
CA LYS A 71 2.67 -2.74 1.98
C LYS A 71 2.83 -2.17 0.57
N LEU A 72 2.82 -3.07 -0.42
CA LEU A 72 3.06 -2.75 -1.82
C LEU A 72 1.75 -2.49 -2.58
N PRO A 73 1.76 -1.58 -3.57
CA PRO A 73 0.57 -1.23 -4.34
C PRO A 73 0.05 -2.42 -5.17
N GLU A 74 -1.25 -2.47 -5.45
CA GLU A 74 -1.86 -3.56 -6.23
C GLU A 74 -1.33 -3.65 -7.67
N THR A 75 -0.85 -2.53 -8.21
CA THR A 75 -0.18 -2.46 -9.52
C THR A 75 1.11 -3.27 -9.54
N GLU A 76 1.76 -3.46 -8.40
CA GLU A 76 2.97 -4.26 -8.30
C GLU A 76 2.63 -5.75 -8.39
N ARG A 77 3.25 -6.44 -9.36
CA ARG A 77 3.01 -7.87 -9.59
C ARG A 77 4.12 -8.72 -8.97
N LEU A 78 3.71 -9.68 -8.14
CA LEU A 78 4.62 -10.72 -7.66
C LEU A 78 4.98 -11.61 -8.84
N VAL A 79 6.26 -11.66 -9.18
CA VAL A 79 6.80 -12.47 -10.28
C VAL A 79 6.99 -13.91 -9.79
N ASN A 80 7.60 -14.09 -8.61
CA ASN A 80 7.78 -15.41 -8.00
C ASN A 80 8.12 -15.33 -6.50
N PHE A 81 8.13 -16.45 -5.79
CA PHE A 81 8.59 -16.52 -4.41
C PHE A 81 9.25 -17.86 -4.09
N PHE A 82 10.23 -17.85 -3.18
CA PHE A 82 11.10 -18.98 -2.88
C PHE A 82 11.27 -19.16 -1.38
N SER A 83 11.20 -20.38 -0.88
CA SER A 83 11.66 -20.68 0.48
C SER A 83 13.18 -20.64 0.52
N CYS A 84 13.76 -19.85 1.41
CA CYS A 84 15.21 -19.70 1.50
C CYS A 84 15.64 -19.34 2.93
N SER A 85 16.95 -19.22 3.14
CA SER A 85 17.51 -18.72 4.39
C SER A 85 18.38 -17.51 4.13
N CYS A 86 18.11 -16.41 4.84
CA CYS A 86 18.97 -15.24 4.81
C CYS A 86 19.99 -15.30 5.95
N LYS A 87 21.25 -15.02 5.62
CA LYS A 87 22.37 -14.99 6.55
C LYS A 87 22.84 -13.54 6.72
N GLY A 88 22.44 -12.95 7.84
CA GLY A 88 23.07 -11.77 8.42
C GLY A 88 23.95 -12.21 9.61
N ASN A 89 23.79 -11.57 10.77
CA ASN A 89 24.38 -12.06 12.03
C ASN A 89 23.90 -13.45 12.47
N PHE A 90 22.66 -13.79 12.11
CA PHE A 90 22.03 -15.09 12.35
C PHE A 90 21.44 -15.62 11.03
N VAL A 91 21.27 -16.94 10.95
CA VAL A 91 20.61 -17.60 9.81
C VAL A 91 19.11 -17.66 10.10
N ASN A 92 18.34 -16.88 9.36
CA ASN A 92 16.88 -16.82 9.47
C ASN A 92 16.26 -17.51 8.26
N GLN A 93 15.42 -18.52 8.50
CA GLN A 93 14.63 -19.17 7.44
C GLN A 93 13.39 -18.33 7.12
N GLY A 94 13.09 -18.17 5.84
CA GLY A 94 12.04 -17.28 5.40
C GLY A 94 11.66 -17.46 3.94
N TRP A 95 10.99 -16.46 3.42
CA TRP A 95 10.52 -16.42 2.04
C TRP A 95 11.17 -15.24 1.33
N LEU A 96 11.75 -15.51 0.16
CA LEU A 96 12.22 -14.52 -0.78
C LEU A 96 11.12 -14.31 -1.82
N TYR A 97 10.55 -13.13 -1.85
CA TYR A 97 9.59 -12.69 -2.84
C TYR A 97 10.31 -11.85 -3.88
N LEU A 98 10.03 -12.14 -5.14
CA LEU A 98 10.53 -11.39 -6.28
C LEU A 98 9.34 -10.80 -7.03
N SER A 99 9.32 -9.49 -7.18
CA SER A 99 8.35 -8.77 -7.99
C SER A 99 9.01 -8.05 -9.15
N GLU A 100 8.21 -7.29 -9.90
CA GLU A 100 8.70 -6.47 -11.00
C GLU A 100 9.74 -5.43 -10.53
N ASN A 101 9.58 -4.89 -9.31
CA ASN A 101 10.37 -3.77 -8.78
C ASN A 101 11.07 -4.07 -7.44
N TYR A 102 10.73 -5.16 -6.75
CA TYR A 102 11.23 -5.45 -5.39
C TYR A 102 11.72 -6.89 -5.21
N LEU A 103 12.77 -7.03 -4.41
CA LEU A 103 13.23 -8.29 -3.84
C LEU A 103 13.07 -8.20 -2.33
N CYS A 104 12.16 -9.00 -1.82
CA CYS A 104 11.74 -8.91 -0.44
C CYS A 104 12.02 -10.24 0.25
N PHE A 105 12.90 -10.26 1.24
CA PHE A 105 13.01 -11.41 2.13
C PHE A 105 12.25 -11.15 3.42
N TYR A 106 11.36 -12.07 3.76
CA TYR A 106 10.63 -12.05 5.02
C TYR A 106 10.98 -13.28 5.84
N SER A 107 11.28 -13.07 7.11
CA SER A 107 11.34 -14.13 8.12
C SER A 107 10.77 -13.61 9.43
N PHE A 108 9.96 -14.41 10.10
CA PHE A 108 9.48 -14.10 11.44
C PHE A 108 9.74 -15.31 12.33
N ILE A 109 10.87 -15.31 13.03
CA ILE A 109 11.25 -16.43 13.90
C ILE A 109 11.49 -15.85 15.30
N PHE A 110 10.96 -16.50 16.33
CA PHE A 110 11.11 -16.10 17.74
C PHE A 110 10.54 -14.72 18.12
N GLY A 111 9.51 -14.26 17.41
CA GLY A 111 8.95 -12.92 17.64
C GLY A 111 9.86 -11.78 17.16
N GLN A 112 10.97 -12.11 16.48
CA GLN A 112 11.83 -11.15 15.81
C GLN A 112 11.53 -11.19 14.31
N GLU A 113 11.00 -10.07 13.83
CA GLU A 113 10.72 -9.90 12.41
C GLU A 113 11.99 -9.44 11.69
N THR A 114 12.35 -10.18 10.64
CA THR A 114 13.40 -9.83 9.69
C THR A 114 12.74 -9.55 8.36
N LYS A 115 12.55 -8.26 8.07
CA LYS A 115 12.12 -7.76 6.77
C LYS A 115 13.34 -7.19 6.06
N ILE A 116 13.75 -7.83 4.99
CA ILE A 116 14.66 -7.27 4.02
C ILE A 116 13.78 -6.85 2.86
N PHE A 117 13.58 -5.56 2.74
CA PHE A 117 12.84 -4.99 1.63
C PHE A 117 13.85 -4.23 0.80
N VAL A 118 14.22 -4.84 -0.30
CA VAL A 118 15.18 -4.27 -1.22
C VAL A 118 14.39 -3.94 -2.46
N GLU A 119 14.24 -2.63 -2.70
CA GLU A 119 13.95 -2.20 -4.05
C GLU A 119 15.04 -2.80 -4.91
N LEU A 120 14.66 -3.52 -5.96
CA LEU A 120 15.63 -4.13 -6.85
C LEU A 120 16.67 -3.03 -7.24
N LYS A 121 16.25 -1.74 -7.34
CA LYS A 121 17.03 -0.52 -7.67
C LYS A 121 18.22 -0.20 -6.80
N ASP A 122 18.20 -0.70 -5.60
CA ASP A 122 19.26 -0.49 -4.63
C ASP A 122 20.31 -1.61 -4.69
N ILE A 123 20.10 -2.67 -5.49
CA ILE A 123 21.04 -3.77 -5.72
C ILE A 123 22.13 -3.36 -6.72
N VAL A 124 23.36 -3.29 -6.23
CA VAL A 124 24.57 -2.96 -7.00
C VAL A 124 25.29 -4.19 -7.51
N GLU A 125 25.03 -5.40 -7.02
CA GLU A 125 25.56 -6.64 -7.61
C GLU A 125 24.82 -7.85 -7.06
N ILE A 126 24.64 -8.89 -7.89
CA ILE A 126 24.17 -10.20 -7.45
C ILE A 126 25.22 -11.23 -7.83
N LYS A 127 25.88 -11.85 -6.85
CA LYS A 127 26.88 -12.90 -7.08
C LYS A 127 26.33 -14.25 -6.70
N LYS A 128 26.56 -15.26 -7.53
CA LYS A 128 26.33 -16.66 -7.16
C LYS A 128 27.58 -17.22 -6.50
N GLU A 129 27.50 -17.56 -5.22
CA GLU A 129 28.56 -18.24 -4.49
C GLU A 129 28.26 -19.75 -4.42
N LYS A 130 29.24 -20.57 -4.82
CA LYS A 130 29.16 -22.02 -4.68
C LYS A 130 29.51 -22.40 -3.25
N SER A 131 28.62 -23.15 -2.60
CA SER A 131 28.83 -23.73 -1.29
C SER A 131 30.17 -24.50 -1.24
N LYS A 132 31.06 -24.10 -0.31
CA LYS A 132 32.30 -24.84 -0.06
C LYS A 132 31.94 -26.10 0.74
N ARG A 133 31.97 -27.24 0.06
CA ARG A 133 31.75 -28.62 0.54
C ARG A 133 30.29 -29.07 0.60
N GLY A 134 29.64 -29.28 -0.55
CA GLY A 134 28.64 -30.35 -0.84
C GLY A 134 27.50 -30.70 0.14
N LEU A 135 27.31 -29.96 1.22
CA LEU A 135 26.36 -30.20 2.33
C LEU A 135 25.33 -29.07 2.45
N LEU A 136 25.48 -27.98 1.68
CA LEU A 136 24.57 -26.83 1.65
C LEU A 136 24.34 -26.39 0.19
N ASN A 137 23.15 -25.87 -0.08
CA ASN A 137 22.72 -25.36 -1.39
C ASN A 137 23.54 -24.12 -1.83
N ASP A 138 23.53 -23.82 -3.14
CA ASP A 138 24.16 -22.61 -3.70
C ASP A 138 23.60 -21.34 -3.03
N CYS A 139 24.39 -20.26 -2.96
CA CYS A 139 23.93 -19.01 -2.37
C CYS A 139 24.03 -17.82 -3.32
N ILE A 140 23.16 -16.85 -3.09
CA ILE A 140 23.08 -15.57 -3.80
C ILE A 140 23.51 -14.48 -2.81
N GLU A 141 24.61 -13.81 -3.12
CA GLU A 141 25.09 -12.65 -2.40
C GLU A 141 24.60 -11.39 -3.11
N ILE A 142 23.93 -10.50 -2.37
CA ILE A 142 23.35 -9.26 -2.89
C ILE A 142 24.15 -8.10 -2.30
N HIS A 143 24.89 -7.37 -3.14
CA HIS A 143 25.61 -6.18 -2.72
C HIS A 143 24.75 -4.94 -2.94
N MET A 144 24.61 -4.14 -1.90
CA MET A 144 23.84 -2.88 -1.89
C MET A 144 24.78 -1.68 -2.05
N ARG A 145 24.25 -0.49 -2.34
CA ARG A 145 25.06 0.73 -2.45
C ARG A 145 25.50 1.23 -1.04
N ASP A 146 26.80 1.34 -0.79
CA ASP A 146 27.34 1.93 0.45
C ASP A 146 27.00 3.44 0.53
N ASN A 147 26.09 3.81 1.43
CA ASN A 147 25.91 5.20 1.83
C ASN A 147 26.91 5.56 2.93
N GLN A 148 28.05 6.15 2.55
CA GLN A 148 28.97 6.77 3.51
C GLN A 148 28.40 8.10 4.04
N SER A 149 27.50 8.02 5.02
CA SER A 149 27.31 9.06 6.04
C SER A 149 26.45 8.52 7.19
N GLY A 150 27.09 7.71 8.04
CA GLY A 150 26.64 7.37 9.39
C GLY A 150 27.85 6.93 10.22
N PRO A 151 27.87 7.23 11.53
CA PRO A 151 28.06 6.12 12.49
C PRO A 151 27.20 6.34 13.77
N SER A 152 26.69 5.34 14.51
CA SER A 152 26.82 3.86 14.58
C SER A 152 26.00 3.36 15.81
N PRO A 153 25.91 2.06 16.17
CA PRO A 153 26.10 0.81 15.42
C PRO A 153 24.80 -0.04 15.36
N GLY A 154 24.53 -0.58 14.18
CA GLY A 154 23.45 -1.54 13.90
C GLY A 154 23.62 -2.00 12.46
N GLU A 155 24.76 -2.65 12.22
CA GLU A 155 25.20 -3.39 11.02
C GLU A 155 24.88 -2.82 9.63
N ALA A 156 25.94 -2.43 8.91
CA ALA A 156 25.95 -2.47 7.46
C ALA A 156 25.60 -3.90 7.01
N ILE A 157 24.54 -4.04 6.22
CA ILE A 157 24.02 -5.34 5.80
C ILE A 157 24.76 -5.78 4.54
N ASP A 158 25.89 -6.47 4.70
CA ASP A 158 26.37 -7.46 3.72
C ASP A 158 25.55 -8.74 3.91
N SER A 159 24.33 -8.80 3.35
CA SER A 159 23.46 -9.98 3.49
C SER A 159 23.72 -11.02 2.41
N LYS A 160 24.10 -12.23 2.82
CA LYS A 160 24.15 -13.42 1.94
C LYS A 160 22.82 -14.17 2.04
N ILE A 161 22.16 -14.41 0.91
CA ILE A 161 20.90 -15.19 0.86
C ILE A 161 21.22 -16.57 0.30
N GLU A 162 21.14 -17.60 1.13
CA GLU A 162 21.29 -19.01 0.71
C GLU A 162 19.95 -19.51 0.15
N VAL A 163 19.90 -19.90 -1.14
CA VAL A 163 18.65 -20.31 -1.83
C VAL A 163 18.78 -21.75 -2.35
N SER A 164 17.77 -22.58 -2.14
CA SER A 164 17.79 -24.01 -2.48
C SER A 164 17.75 -24.30 -4.00
N GLU A 165 17.96 -25.57 -4.38
CA GLU A 165 18.28 -26.06 -5.75
C GLU A 165 17.37 -25.62 -6.92
N GLN A 166 16.21 -25.01 -6.66
CA GLN A 166 15.20 -24.61 -7.66
C GLN A 166 15.66 -23.52 -8.64
N LEU A 167 16.71 -22.76 -8.33
CA LEU A 167 17.25 -21.71 -9.22
C LEU A 167 18.10 -22.22 -10.39
N LYS A 168 18.37 -23.52 -10.49
CA LYS A 168 19.20 -24.08 -11.58
C LYS A 168 18.52 -24.06 -12.95
N SER A 169 17.19 -23.85 -13.04
CA SER A 169 16.40 -23.92 -14.27
C SER A 169 16.22 -22.57 -15.00
N LEU A 170 16.50 -21.43 -14.36
CA LEU A 170 16.29 -20.10 -14.94
C LEU A 170 17.55 -19.57 -15.64
N LYS A 171 17.56 -19.65 -16.98
CA LYS A 171 18.48 -18.86 -17.82
C LYS A 171 18.00 -17.40 -17.80
N ILE A 172 18.39 -16.65 -16.77
CA ILE A 172 18.24 -15.19 -16.74
C ILE A 172 19.26 -14.63 -17.74
N GLU A 173 18.80 -14.06 -18.85
CA GLU A 173 19.67 -13.38 -19.82
C GLU A 173 20.34 -12.19 -19.13
N ASP A 174 21.67 -12.13 -19.22
CA ASP A 174 22.62 -11.23 -18.53
C ASP A 174 22.49 -9.72 -18.87
N LYS A 175 21.28 -9.19 -19.11
CA LYS A 175 21.01 -7.75 -19.26
C LYS A 175 19.84 -7.31 -18.38
N THR A 176 20.05 -6.39 -17.45
CA THR A 176 20.60 -6.67 -16.13
C THR A 176 19.55 -6.08 -15.18
N ILE A 177 19.18 -6.76 -14.09
CA ILE A 177 18.23 -6.24 -13.09
C ILE A 177 18.48 -4.75 -12.81
N LYS A 178 19.75 -4.34 -12.61
CA LYS A 178 20.21 -2.93 -12.44
C LYS A 178 19.66 -1.91 -13.42
N ASP A 179 19.59 -2.26 -14.71
CA ASP A 179 19.19 -1.32 -15.77
C ASP A 179 17.69 -1.04 -15.67
N ASN A 180 16.88 -2.07 -15.39
CA ASN A 180 15.43 -1.93 -15.17
C ASN A 180 15.13 -0.98 -14.01
N LEU A 181 16.04 -0.87 -13.08
CA LEU A 181 15.78 -0.19 -11.84
C LEU A 181 16.28 1.25 -11.78
N ALA A 182 17.42 1.49 -12.42
CA ALA A 182 17.78 2.84 -12.81
C ALA A 182 16.71 3.43 -13.72
N GLN A 183 16.06 2.62 -14.56
CA GLN A 183 14.89 3.03 -15.34
C GLN A 183 13.69 3.35 -14.45
N GLN A 184 13.25 2.46 -13.56
CA GLN A 184 12.13 2.72 -12.64
C GLN A 184 12.33 3.97 -11.77
N LYS A 185 13.54 4.19 -11.24
CA LYS A 185 13.84 5.41 -10.47
C LYS A 185 13.70 6.66 -11.34
N ARG A 186 14.19 6.61 -12.58
CA ARG A 186 14.05 7.72 -13.53
C ARG A 186 12.59 7.97 -13.89
N ASP A 187 11.83 6.91 -14.12
CA ASP A 187 10.41 6.98 -14.46
C ASP A 187 9.60 7.58 -13.31
N SER A 188 9.81 7.13 -12.06
CA SER A 188 9.13 7.71 -10.88
C SER A 188 9.43 9.19 -10.68
N VAL A 189 10.69 9.62 -10.78
CA VAL A 189 11.05 11.05 -10.69
C VAL A 189 10.41 11.85 -11.82
N PHE A 190 10.41 11.30 -13.04
CA PHE A 190 9.78 11.90 -14.21
C PHE A 190 8.27 12.06 -14.03
N GLN A 191 7.59 11.04 -13.52
CA GLN A 191 6.14 11.03 -13.28
C GLN A 191 5.73 12.10 -12.27
N ASP A 192 6.47 12.21 -11.17
CA ASP A 192 6.24 13.21 -10.12
C ASP A 192 6.53 14.63 -10.62
N MET A 193 7.60 14.81 -11.39
CA MET A 193 7.98 16.12 -11.95
C MET A 193 6.92 16.71 -12.88
N PHE A 194 6.23 15.87 -13.65
CA PHE A 194 5.23 16.31 -14.62
C PHE A 194 3.78 16.11 -14.18
N ASN A 195 3.55 15.51 -12.99
CA ASN A 195 2.23 15.12 -12.50
C ASN A 195 1.44 14.29 -13.54
N ILE A 196 2.05 13.23 -14.05
CA ILE A 196 1.46 12.31 -15.06
C ILE A 196 1.22 10.91 -14.46
N PRO A 197 0.42 10.02 -15.09
CA PRO A 197 0.10 8.69 -14.53
C PRO A 197 1.32 7.82 -14.19
N ASP A 198 1.17 6.93 -13.19
CA ASP A 198 2.24 6.04 -12.68
C ASP A 198 2.70 5.00 -13.72
N GLU A 199 1.91 4.76 -14.76
CA GLU A 199 2.19 3.79 -15.82
C GLU A 199 3.13 4.33 -16.93
N GLU A 200 3.47 5.63 -16.88
CA GLU A 200 4.27 6.28 -17.92
C GLU A 200 5.77 5.98 -17.77
N THR A 201 6.39 5.44 -18.82
CA THR A 201 7.84 5.16 -18.85
C THR A 201 8.56 6.08 -19.82
N VAL A 202 9.78 6.52 -19.47
CA VAL A 202 10.56 7.40 -20.34
C VAL A 202 11.13 6.61 -21.52
N LEU A 203 10.67 6.94 -22.73
CA LEU A 203 11.12 6.34 -23.98
C LEU A 203 12.24 7.13 -24.64
N TYR A 204 12.29 8.44 -24.40
CA TYR A 204 13.28 9.34 -24.98
C TYR A 204 13.59 10.51 -24.06
N PHE A 205 14.84 10.95 -24.06
CA PHE A 205 15.33 12.11 -23.34
C PHE A 205 16.37 12.87 -24.17
N ASP A 206 16.24 14.19 -24.24
CA ASP A 206 17.23 15.09 -24.85
C ASP A 206 17.15 16.50 -24.24
N GLU A 207 18.17 17.32 -24.45
CA GLU A 207 18.04 18.76 -24.24
C GLU A 207 17.42 19.41 -25.48
N GLY A 208 16.52 20.36 -25.26
CA GLY A 208 15.78 21.02 -26.32
C GLY A 208 15.60 22.51 -26.10
N ILE A 209 15.19 23.19 -27.16
CA ILE A 209 14.64 24.55 -27.11
C ILE A 209 13.18 24.49 -27.54
N ILE A 210 12.32 25.13 -26.76
CA ILE A 210 10.88 25.16 -27.00
C ILE A 210 10.34 26.59 -26.98
N TRP A 211 9.31 26.85 -27.80
CA TRP A 211 8.58 28.11 -27.78
C TRP A 211 7.17 27.94 -28.31
N LEU A 212 6.30 28.90 -28.02
CA LEU A 212 4.98 28.99 -28.63
C LEU A 212 5.09 29.69 -29.98
N LEU A 213 4.46 29.14 -31.02
CA LEU A 213 4.53 29.71 -32.37
C LEU A 213 4.01 31.15 -32.42
N GLU A 214 3.03 31.48 -31.57
CA GLU A 214 2.45 32.83 -31.45
C GLU A 214 3.36 33.83 -30.71
N SER A 215 4.40 33.35 -30.03
CA SER A 215 5.37 34.16 -29.28
C SER A 215 6.81 33.72 -29.59
N PRO A 216 7.28 33.86 -30.84
CA PRO A 216 8.55 33.32 -31.30
C PRO A 216 9.79 33.99 -30.68
N GLU A 217 9.61 35.14 -30.03
CA GLU A 217 10.68 35.87 -29.33
C GLU A 217 11.00 35.27 -27.95
N GLN A 218 10.13 34.42 -27.40
CA GLN A 218 10.26 33.82 -26.08
C GLN A 218 10.50 32.32 -26.18
N PHE A 219 11.76 31.92 -26.12
CA PHE A 219 12.18 30.52 -26.18
C PHE A 219 12.85 30.09 -24.86
N TYR A 220 12.71 28.80 -24.55
CA TYR A 220 13.18 28.20 -23.31
C TYR A 220 14.07 27.02 -23.64
N LYS A 221 15.28 26.99 -23.08
CA LYS A 221 16.18 25.84 -23.17
C LYS A 221 16.02 24.98 -21.93
N GLY A 222 15.84 23.69 -22.10
CA GLY A 222 15.59 22.77 -20.99
C GLY A 222 15.62 21.31 -21.42
N ASP A 223 15.07 20.46 -20.57
CA ASP A 223 15.02 19.02 -20.71
C ASP A 223 13.71 18.60 -21.38
N LEU A 224 13.83 17.75 -22.39
CA LEU A 224 12.75 17.20 -23.20
C LEU A 224 12.63 15.70 -22.95
N TYR A 225 11.41 15.26 -22.71
CA TYR A 225 11.07 13.87 -22.45
C TYR A 225 9.94 13.43 -23.37
N VAL A 226 9.99 12.17 -23.80
CA VAL A 226 8.86 11.48 -24.39
C VAL A 226 8.62 10.20 -23.63
N SER A 227 7.39 9.99 -23.21
CA SER A 227 6.91 8.74 -22.62
C SER A 227 5.96 8.02 -23.56
N ASN A 228 5.32 6.94 -23.08
CA ASN A 228 4.35 6.17 -23.85
C ASN A 228 3.18 7.05 -24.36
N SER A 229 2.66 7.94 -23.51
CA SER A 229 1.49 8.74 -23.86
C SER A 229 1.74 10.25 -23.86
N PHE A 230 2.92 10.73 -23.46
CA PHE A 230 3.17 12.17 -23.27
C PHE A 230 4.43 12.68 -23.97
N PHE A 231 4.31 13.93 -24.42
CA PHE A 231 5.44 14.82 -24.66
C PHE A 231 5.58 15.77 -23.46
N CYS A 232 6.77 15.82 -22.87
CA CYS A 232 7.05 16.60 -21.68
C CYS A 232 8.29 17.48 -21.85
N PHE A 233 8.27 18.67 -21.27
CA PHE A 233 9.41 19.59 -21.26
C PHE A 233 9.44 20.42 -19.99
N THR A 234 10.63 20.61 -19.41
CA THR A 234 10.85 21.56 -18.33
C THR A 234 12.17 22.28 -18.51
N ASN A 235 12.24 23.56 -18.15
CA ASN A 235 13.52 24.29 -18.02
C ASN A 235 13.85 24.66 -16.58
N GLU A 236 13.14 24.06 -15.62
CA GLU A 236 13.33 24.30 -14.20
C GLU A 236 14.70 23.75 -13.79
N LYS A 237 15.71 24.62 -13.74
CA LYS A 237 16.99 24.30 -13.09
C LYS A 237 16.80 24.33 -11.59
N SER A 238 17.22 23.27 -10.91
CA SER A 238 17.32 23.18 -9.46
C SER A 238 17.89 24.47 -8.83
N GLU A 239 17.05 25.09 -8.01
CA GLU A 239 17.36 25.78 -6.74
C GLU A 239 17.78 27.27 -6.66
N VAL A 240 17.86 28.09 -7.72
CA VAL A 240 18.41 29.47 -7.51
C VAL A 240 17.58 30.67 -8.01
N ASN A 241 16.49 30.52 -8.79
CA ASN A 241 15.63 31.68 -9.11
C ASN A 241 14.19 31.28 -9.42
N LEU A 242 13.28 31.46 -8.44
CA LEU A 242 11.98 30.78 -8.37
C LEU A 242 10.80 31.41 -9.13
N ASP A 243 10.93 32.54 -9.83
CA ASP A 243 9.73 33.18 -10.43
C ASP A 243 9.95 33.78 -11.83
N SER A 244 11.16 33.71 -12.40
CA SER A 244 11.50 34.53 -13.59
C SER A 244 11.56 33.76 -14.92
N GLU A 245 11.82 32.44 -14.91
CA GLU A 245 12.03 31.68 -16.16
C GLU A 245 11.30 30.33 -16.25
N MET A 246 10.43 29.94 -15.32
CA MET A 246 9.76 28.62 -15.33
C MET A 246 8.91 28.38 -16.59
N PHE A 247 9.11 27.23 -17.23
CA PHE A 247 8.32 26.76 -18.37
C PHE A 247 8.21 25.22 -18.33
N THR A 248 7.02 24.74 -17.97
CA THR A 248 6.72 23.30 -17.86
C THR A 248 5.56 22.93 -18.78
N VAL A 249 5.71 21.82 -19.49
CA VAL A 249 4.74 21.29 -20.45
C VAL A 249 4.56 19.81 -20.25
N SER A 250 3.31 19.37 -20.20
CA SER A 250 2.90 17.97 -20.29
C SER A 250 1.76 17.89 -21.32
N ILE A 251 2.03 17.37 -22.51
CA ILE A 251 1.04 17.26 -23.59
C ILE A 251 0.81 15.79 -23.91
N PRO A 252 -0.39 15.25 -23.64
CA PRO A 252 -0.70 13.89 -24.05
C PRO A 252 -0.81 13.78 -25.57
N PHE A 253 -0.26 12.71 -26.14
CA PHE A 253 -0.26 12.45 -27.57
C PHE A 253 -1.68 12.29 -28.14
N TYR A 254 -2.61 11.75 -27.35
CA TYR A 254 -4.02 11.66 -27.74
C TYR A 254 -4.72 13.02 -27.81
N PHE A 255 -4.06 14.10 -27.40
CA PHE A 255 -4.55 15.48 -27.56
C PHE A 255 -3.83 16.24 -28.68
N VAL A 256 -2.79 15.66 -29.28
CA VAL A 256 -2.05 16.24 -30.41
C VAL A 256 -2.78 15.91 -31.71
N LYS A 257 -3.17 16.95 -32.45
CA LYS A 257 -3.89 16.84 -33.72
C LYS A 257 -2.95 16.71 -34.91
N ARG A 258 -1.79 17.37 -34.87
CA ARG A 258 -0.84 17.40 -35.99
C ARG A 258 0.59 17.55 -35.49
N LEU A 259 1.50 16.82 -36.14
CA LEU A 259 2.95 16.98 -36.00
C LEU A 259 3.51 17.40 -37.36
N GLU A 260 4.24 18.51 -37.40
CA GLU A 260 4.83 19.05 -38.62
C GLU A 260 6.32 19.27 -38.46
N ARG A 261 7.10 19.02 -39.51
CA ARG A 261 8.50 19.42 -39.57
C ARG A 261 8.59 20.79 -40.22
N VAL A 262 9.23 21.74 -39.54
CA VAL A 262 9.47 23.11 -40.03
C VAL A 262 10.95 23.44 -40.01
N ASN A 263 11.35 24.38 -40.86
CA ASN A 263 12.70 24.92 -40.83
C ASN A 263 12.88 25.80 -39.60
N THR A 264 14.04 25.73 -38.95
CA THR A 264 14.33 26.62 -37.81
C THR A 264 14.27 28.08 -38.27
N PRO A 265 13.57 28.97 -37.52
CA PRO A 265 13.57 30.40 -37.78
C PRO A 265 15.00 30.98 -37.86
N SER A 266 15.25 31.88 -38.81
CA SER A 266 16.58 32.45 -39.06
C SER A 266 17.15 33.23 -37.88
N ASN A 267 16.31 33.84 -37.04
CA ASN A 267 16.66 34.52 -35.80
C ASN A 267 17.18 33.59 -34.69
N LEU A 268 16.85 32.29 -34.73
CA LEU A 268 17.35 31.28 -33.79
C LEU A 268 18.60 30.55 -34.32
N SER A 269 19.02 30.83 -35.57
CA SER A 269 20.17 30.16 -36.19
C SER A 269 21.52 30.52 -35.55
N SER A 270 21.63 31.70 -34.93
CA SER A 270 22.85 32.18 -34.25
C SER A 270 22.98 31.70 -32.80
N LEU A 271 21.86 31.38 -32.14
CA LEU A 271 21.80 30.94 -30.74
C LEU A 271 21.95 29.41 -30.58
N VAL A 272 21.88 28.67 -31.68
CA VAL A 272 21.89 27.20 -31.68
C VAL A 272 23.16 26.70 -32.37
N THR A 273 24.20 26.43 -31.58
CA THR A 273 25.39 25.71 -32.03
C THR A 273 25.02 24.23 -32.20
N GLY A 274 24.59 23.82 -33.39
CA GLY A 274 24.29 22.41 -33.69
C GLY A 274 23.84 22.17 -35.13
N ASN A 275 24.36 21.11 -35.75
CA ASN A 275 24.12 20.71 -37.14
C ASN A 275 22.69 20.15 -37.41
N ILE A 276 21.70 20.39 -36.55
CA ILE A 276 20.35 19.81 -36.68
C ILE A 276 19.45 20.75 -37.49
N PRO A 277 18.99 20.34 -38.70
CA PRO A 277 18.36 21.23 -39.66
C PRO A 277 16.83 21.34 -39.50
N TYR A 278 16.25 20.91 -38.37
CA TYR A 278 14.79 20.89 -38.23
C TYR A 278 14.28 21.33 -36.86
N SER A 279 13.04 21.80 -36.88
CA SER A 279 12.19 21.99 -35.72
C SER A 279 10.86 21.28 -35.97
N LEU A 280 10.18 20.88 -34.91
CA LEU A 280 8.90 20.19 -34.97
C LEU A 280 7.83 21.10 -34.40
N VAL A 281 6.65 21.13 -35.02
CA VAL A 281 5.48 21.83 -34.50
C VAL A 281 4.44 20.80 -34.09
N LEU A 282 4.16 20.76 -32.79
CA LEU A 282 3.05 20.02 -32.20
C LEU A 282 1.83 20.95 -32.17
N THR A 283 0.79 20.61 -32.92
CA THR A 283 -0.50 21.31 -32.86
C THR A 283 -1.49 20.47 -32.08
N THR A 284 -2.01 21.00 -30.98
CA THR A 284 -3.01 20.33 -30.14
C THR A 284 -4.42 20.47 -30.74
N THR A 285 -5.38 19.76 -30.15
CA THR A 285 -6.79 19.81 -30.57
C THR A 285 -7.42 21.21 -30.38
N ASN A 286 -7.00 21.95 -29.34
CA ASN A 286 -7.38 23.35 -29.10
C ASN A 286 -6.51 24.38 -29.86
N GLN A 287 -5.81 23.96 -30.92
CA GLN A 287 -5.03 24.82 -31.82
C GLN A 287 -3.77 25.47 -31.21
N LEU A 288 -3.36 25.08 -30.00
CA LEU A 288 -2.06 25.47 -29.46
C LEU A 288 -0.94 24.90 -30.33
N LYS A 289 0.02 25.74 -30.69
CA LYS A 289 1.16 25.36 -31.54
C LYS A 289 2.47 25.51 -30.79
N LEU A 290 3.01 24.38 -30.37
CA LEU A 290 4.26 24.29 -29.64
C LEU A 290 5.38 23.89 -30.59
N VAL A 291 6.43 24.70 -30.67
CA VAL A 291 7.58 24.43 -31.52
C VAL A 291 8.71 23.88 -30.67
N VAL A 292 9.23 22.73 -31.09
CA VAL A 292 10.23 21.93 -30.39
C VAL A 292 11.46 21.78 -31.27
N LYS A 293 12.63 22.14 -30.75
CA LYS A 293 13.91 21.93 -31.42
C LYS A 293 14.84 21.11 -30.51
N PRO A 294 15.13 19.84 -30.84
CA PRO A 294 16.13 19.07 -30.09
C PRO A 294 17.54 19.62 -30.34
N LEU A 295 18.43 19.45 -29.36
CA LEU A 295 19.81 19.93 -29.43
C LEU A 295 20.83 18.83 -29.75
N ARG A 296 20.55 17.56 -29.40
CA ARG A 296 21.48 16.43 -29.64
C ARG A 296 20.96 15.43 -30.65
N ASP A 297 19.64 15.35 -30.85
CA ASP A 297 19.00 14.38 -31.74
C ASP A 297 19.44 14.45 -33.22
N VAL A 298 19.77 13.29 -33.81
CA VAL A 298 20.13 13.13 -35.24
C VAL A 298 18.98 12.52 -36.05
N GLY A 299 17.72 12.72 -35.64
CA GLY A 299 16.54 12.30 -36.41
C GLY A 299 15.71 11.17 -35.81
N GLU A 300 15.89 10.84 -34.53
CA GLU A 300 15.13 9.81 -33.82
C GLU A 300 13.81 10.36 -33.25
N LEU A 301 13.81 11.58 -32.70
CA LEU A 301 12.63 12.20 -32.08
C LEU A 301 11.41 12.24 -33.01
N PRO A 302 11.52 12.65 -34.30
CA PRO A 302 10.36 12.64 -35.20
C PRO A 302 9.75 11.23 -35.38
N LYS A 303 10.58 10.19 -35.38
CA LYS A 303 10.11 8.79 -35.53
C LYS A 303 9.38 8.34 -34.27
N ILE A 304 9.97 8.59 -33.10
CA ILE A 304 9.38 8.23 -31.80
C ILE A 304 8.04 8.93 -31.62
N LEU A 305 7.99 10.26 -31.83
CA LEU A 305 6.75 11.03 -31.75
C LEU A 305 5.69 10.50 -32.74
N THR A 306 6.08 10.19 -33.98
CA THR A 306 5.14 9.64 -34.98
C THR A 306 4.58 8.28 -34.55
N ASN A 307 5.39 7.43 -33.92
CA ASN A 307 4.94 6.12 -33.45
C ASN A 307 3.99 6.27 -32.25
N GLN A 308 4.36 7.05 -31.24
CA GLN A 308 3.51 7.23 -30.04
C GLN A 308 2.20 7.96 -30.36
N LEU A 309 2.21 8.93 -31.28
CA LEU A 309 0.99 9.56 -31.80
C LEU A 309 0.05 8.54 -32.43
N LYS A 310 0.57 7.56 -33.18
CA LYS A 310 -0.25 6.50 -33.81
C LYS A 310 -0.83 5.53 -32.78
N GLU A 311 -0.03 5.14 -31.78
CA GLU A 311 -0.47 4.26 -30.69
C GLU A 311 -1.58 4.92 -29.85
N CYS A 312 -1.53 6.23 -29.67
CA CYS A 312 -2.52 7.00 -28.89
C CYS A 312 -3.79 7.43 -29.66
N ILE A 313 -3.93 7.12 -30.96
CA ILE A 313 -5.12 7.48 -31.75
C ILE A 313 -6.44 6.95 -31.14
N PRO A 314 -6.52 5.70 -30.64
CA PRO A 314 -7.77 5.19 -30.05
C PRO A 314 -8.26 6.05 -28.88
N LEU A 315 -7.33 6.50 -28.02
CA LEU A 315 -7.64 7.35 -26.86
C LEU A 315 -8.13 8.74 -27.27
N SER A 316 -7.76 9.24 -28.44
CA SER A 316 -8.16 10.57 -28.93
C SER A 316 -9.68 10.68 -29.19
N LYS A 317 -10.34 9.55 -29.47
CA LYS A 317 -11.78 9.50 -29.78
C LYS A 317 -12.65 9.88 -28.57
N ASN A 318 -12.13 9.69 -27.37
CA ASN A 318 -12.86 9.92 -26.13
C ASN A 318 -12.83 11.40 -25.68
N TYR A 319 -12.13 12.28 -26.41
CA TYR A 319 -12.01 13.68 -26.01
C TYR A 319 -13.33 14.44 -26.07
N LYS A 320 -14.18 14.19 -27.08
CA LYS A 320 -15.42 14.93 -27.24
C LYS A 320 -16.37 14.73 -26.06
N SER A 321 -16.58 13.49 -25.62
CA SER A 321 -17.39 13.19 -24.42
C SER A 321 -16.77 13.79 -23.17
N PHE A 322 -15.45 13.67 -23.02
CA PHE A 322 -14.72 14.21 -21.88
C PHE A 322 -14.82 15.74 -21.79
N SER A 323 -14.69 16.46 -22.90
CA SER A 323 -14.72 17.93 -22.92
C SER A 323 -16.02 18.51 -22.36
N LEU A 324 -17.14 17.81 -22.50
CA LEU A 324 -18.44 18.22 -21.94
C LEU A 324 -18.48 18.17 -20.41
N THR A 325 -17.53 17.48 -19.79
CA THR A 325 -17.41 17.38 -18.32
C THR A 325 -16.52 18.47 -17.72
N LEU A 326 -15.85 19.27 -18.55
CA LEU A 326 -14.93 20.32 -18.11
C LEU A 326 -15.72 21.59 -17.83
N THR A 327 -15.52 22.17 -16.65
CA THR A 327 -16.31 23.32 -16.20
C THR A 327 -15.97 24.57 -17.01
N SER A 328 -14.71 24.73 -17.41
CA SER A 328 -14.25 25.85 -18.24
C SER A 328 -14.83 25.88 -19.65
N GLU A 329 -15.13 24.71 -20.25
CA GLU A 329 -15.81 24.60 -21.56
C GLU A 329 -17.30 24.92 -21.47
N SER A 330 -17.86 24.84 -20.27
CA SER A 330 -19.29 25.05 -20.02
C SER A 330 -19.65 26.48 -19.57
N LEU A 331 -18.66 27.38 -19.50
CA LEU A 331 -18.85 28.77 -19.07
C LEU A 331 -19.76 29.53 -20.04
N GLY A 332 -20.89 30.03 -19.53
CA GLY A 332 -21.77 30.95 -20.25
C GLY A 332 -21.21 32.37 -20.37
N ASP A 333 -21.96 33.24 -21.04
CA ASP A 333 -21.63 34.68 -21.17
C ASP A 333 -21.58 35.40 -19.80
N ASP A 334 -22.28 34.86 -18.81
CA ASP A 334 -22.31 35.31 -17.42
C ASP A 334 -21.18 34.73 -16.56
N LEU A 335 -20.22 34.01 -17.18
CA LEU A 335 -19.09 33.36 -16.52
C LEU A 335 -19.48 32.27 -15.52
N LYS A 336 -20.71 31.73 -15.62
CA LYS A 336 -21.16 30.59 -14.82
C LYS A 336 -21.12 29.29 -15.63
N PRO A 337 -20.61 28.19 -15.06
CA PRO A 337 -20.57 26.90 -15.73
C PRO A 337 -21.92 26.19 -15.64
N THR A 338 -22.20 25.26 -16.55
CA THR A 338 -23.41 24.41 -16.51
C THR A 338 -23.16 23.06 -15.84
N VAL A 339 -21.90 22.68 -15.67
CA VAL A 339 -21.45 21.49 -14.93
C VAL A 339 -20.50 21.88 -13.82
N GLY A 340 -20.54 21.20 -12.67
CA GLY A 340 -19.67 21.50 -11.54
C GLY A 340 -20.06 20.77 -10.25
N GLY A 341 -19.40 21.13 -9.15
CA GLY A 341 -19.72 20.66 -7.80
C GLY A 341 -20.90 21.39 -7.16
N PHE A 342 -21.14 21.13 -5.87
CA PHE A 342 -22.25 21.72 -5.11
C PHE A 342 -22.26 23.23 -5.08
N GLY A 343 -21.11 23.90 -5.18
CA GLY A 343 -21.03 25.36 -5.13
C GLY A 343 -21.79 26.05 -6.27
N LEU A 344 -22.06 25.35 -7.38
CA LEU A 344 -22.90 25.86 -8.46
C LEU A 344 -24.38 25.98 -8.05
N GLU A 345 -24.89 25.01 -7.27
CA GLU A 345 -26.29 24.92 -6.84
C GLU A 345 -26.52 25.61 -5.50
N TYR A 346 -25.60 25.45 -4.56
CA TYR A 346 -25.72 25.89 -3.16
C TYR A 346 -24.86 27.11 -2.81
N GLY A 347 -24.07 27.60 -3.77
CA GLY A 347 -23.14 28.71 -3.58
C GLY A 347 -21.76 28.28 -3.06
N TYR A 348 -20.73 29.02 -3.46
CA TYR A 348 -19.35 28.79 -3.00
C TYR A 348 -19.09 29.48 -1.65
N PRO A 349 -18.24 28.92 -0.78
CA PRO A 349 -17.79 29.59 0.44
C PRO A 349 -16.94 30.83 0.13
N PHE A 350 -17.42 32.04 0.44
CA PHE A 350 -16.68 33.30 0.32
C PHE A 350 -17.25 34.42 1.21
N MET A 351 -16.50 35.50 1.40
CA MET A 351 -17.01 36.77 1.94
C MET A 351 -17.63 37.63 0.82
N THR A 352 -18.64 38.46 1.11
CA THR A 352 -19.39 39.24 0.09
C THR A 352 -18.51 40.10 -0.84
N GLN A 353 -17.38 40.61 -0.35
CA GLN A 353 -16.42 41.41 -1.15
C GLN A 353 -15.58 40.57 -2.14
N GLU A 354 -15.57 39.25 -2.00
CA GLU A 354 -14.77 38.34 -2.83
C GLU A 354 -15.49 37.91 -4.11
N ILE A 355 -16.82 38.06 -4.19
CA ILE A 355 -17.60 37.77 -5.42
C ILE A 355 -17.09 38.60 -6.60
N LEU A 356 -16.95 39.92 -6.42
CA LEU A 356 -16.48 40.84 -7.47
C LEU A 356 -14.99 40.63 -7.81
N LYS A 357 -14.22 40.01 -6.91
CA LYS A 357 -12.83 39.64 -7.17
C LYS A 357 -12.76 38.37 -8.03
N ASP A 358 -13.67 37.41 -7.82
CA ASP A 358 -13.71 36.14 -8.55
C ASP A 358 -13.93 36.33 -10.06
N ASP A 359 -14.84 37.23 -10.45
CA ASP A 359 -15.08 37.59 -11.87
C ASP A 359 -13.84 38.15 -12.57
N ASN A 360 -13.01 38.90 -11.83
CA ASN A 360 -11.75 39.39 -12.39
C ASN A 360 -10.73 38.25 -12.47
N ILE A 361 -10.66 37.39 -11.48
CA ILE A 361 -9.75 36.23 -11.46
C ILE A 361 -10.06 35.31 -12.64
N ILE A 362 -11.33 34.95 -12.87
CA ILE A 362 -11.71 34.07 -13.98
C ILE A 362 -11.35 34.66 -15.35
N ARG A 363 -11.50 35.97 -15.56
CA ARG A 363 -11.09 36.62 -16.82
C ARG A 363 -9.60 36.50 -17.08
N HIS A 364 -8.76 36.62 -16.04
CA HIS A 364 -7.32 36.42 -16.18
C HIS A 364 -6.98 34.96 -16.53
N TRP A 365 -7.69 33.99 -15.93
CA TRP A 365 -7.52 32.56 -16.26
C TRP A 365 -7.99 32.22 -17.68
N ILE A 366 -9.13 32.73 -18.14
CA ILE A 366 -9.60 32.56 -19.52
C ILE A 366 -8.58 33.15 -20.51
N LYS A 367 -8.03 34.33 -20.21
CA LYS A 367 -6.96 34.93 -21.01
C LYS A 367 -5.72 34.01 -21.03
N TYR A 368 -5.32 33.51 -19.87
CA TYR A 368 -4.20 32.58 -19.75
C TYR A 368 -4.38 31.33 -20.61
N PHE A 369 -5.57 30.72 -20.58
CA PHE A 369 -5.90 29.53 -21.37
C PHE A 369 -5.81 29.77 -22.88
N LYS A 370 -6.23 30.94 -23.35
CA LYS A 370 -6.12 31.29 -24.78
C LYS A 370 -4.66 31.37 -25.24
N GLU A 371 -3.79 31.92 -24.39
CA GLU A 371 -2.38 32.16 -24.72
C GLU A 371 -1.48 30.93 -24.47
N ASN A 372 -1.85 30.04 -23.55
CA ASN A 372 -0.98 28.97 -23.04
C ASN A 372 -1.60 27.56 -23.14
N GLY A 373 -2.76 27.43 -23.77
CA GLY A 373 -3.52 26.18 -23.82
C GLY A 373 -4.38 25.96 -22.58
N SER A 374 -5.31 25.01 -22.70
CA SER A 374 -6.31 24.65 -21.70
C SER A 374 -6.38 23.13 -21.47
N HIS A 375 -7.05 22.74 -20.38
CA HIS A 375 -7.37 21.36 -20.01
C HIS A 375 -6.14 20.44 -19.94
N LEU A 376 -6.08 19.43 -20.82
CA LEU A 376 -5.06 18.38 -20.86
C LEU A 376 -3.68 18.87 -21.30
N ALA A 377 -3.59 20.04 -21.95
CA ALA A 377 -2.35 20.57 -22.54
C ALA A 377 -2.11 22.03 -22.13
N ILE A 378 -2.33 22.33 -20.86
CA ILE A 378 -1.99 23.64 -20.30
C ILE A 378 -0.47 23.76 -20.13
N ILE A 379 0.11 24.84 -20.67
CA ILE A 379 1.51 25.19 -20.46
C ILE A 379 1.61 26.02 -19.18
N LYS A 380 2.51 25.63 -18.27
CA LYS A 380 2.76 26.32 -17.00
C LYS A 380 3.95 27.27 -17.16
N ARG A 381 3.67 28.58 -17.09
CA ARG A 381 4.64 29.70 -17.17
C ARG A 381 4.70 30.46 -15.86
N PRO A 382 5.61 31.45 -15.67
CA PRO A 382 5.68 32.16 -14.39
C PRO A 382 4.39 32.93 -14.04
N LEU A 383 3.60 33.31 -15.05
CA LEU A 383 2.27 33.89 -14.83
C LEU A 383 1.28 32.89 -14.24
N PHE A 384 1.39 31.58 -14.54
CA PHE A 384 0.56 30.54 -13.95
C PHE A 384 0.69 30.55 -12.43
N LEU A 385 1.93 30.51 -11.92
CA LEU A 385 2.20 30.52 -10.48
C LEU A 385 1.70 31.81 -9.82
N LYS A 386 1.86 32.96 -10.49
CA LYS A 386 1.29 34.24 -10.02
C LYS A 386 -0.23 34.18 -9.92
N LEU A 387 -0.92 33.58 -10.89
CA LEU A 387 -2.38 33.40 -10.85
C LEU A 387 -2.79 32.41 -9.75
N THR A 388 -2.07 31.30 -9.56
CA THR A 388 -2.30 30.36 -8.44
C THR A 388 -2.17 31.05 -7.08
N ARG A 389 -1.16 31.93 -6.92
CA ARG A 389 -0.97 32.73 -5.70
C ARG A 389 -2.11 33.74 -5.47
N VAL A 390 -2.66 34.32 -6.54
CA VAL A 390 -3.86 35.18 -6.43
C VAL A 390 -5.10 34.36 -6.11
N GLY A 391 -5.20 33.12 -6.61
CA GLY A 391 -6.25 32.15 -6.33
C GLY A 391 -6.90 31.59 -7.58
N PHE A 392 -7.44 30.38 -7.45
CA PHE A 392 -8.25 29.80 -8.52
C PHE A 392 -9.68 30.34 -8.48
N PRO A 393 -10.31 30.65 -9.63
CA PRO A 393 -11.69 31.10 -9.65
C PRO A 393 -12.62 29.97 -9.24
N ASN A 394 -13.63 30.26 -8.41
CA ASN A 394 -14.48 29.22 -7.82
C ASN A 394 -15.15 28.32 -8.89
N ALA A 395 -15.66 28.94 -9.97
CA ALA A 395 -16.35 28.25 -11.06
C ALA A 395 -15.52 27.14 -11.75
N ILE A 396 -14.20 27.32 -11.82
CA ILE A 396 -13.30 26.38 -12.51
C ILE A 396 -12.25 25.76 -11.58
N ARG A 397 -12.38 25.98 -10.27
CA ARG A 397 -11.39 25.53 -9.28
C ARG A 397 -11.20 24.01 -9.29
N GLY A 398 -12.29 23.24 -9.39
CA GLY A 398 -12.22 21.78 -9.47
C GLY A 398 -11.42 21.28 -10.68
N GLU A 399 -11.64 21.86 -11.86
CA GLU A 399 -10.88 21.53 -13.07
C GLU A 399 -9.40 21.92 -12.94
N LEU A 400 -9.12 23.09 -12.35
CA LEU A 400 -7.74 23.54 -12.10
C LEU A 400 -7.01 22.63 -11.11
N TRP A 401 -7.67 22.17 -10.04
CA TRP A 401 -7.10 21.20 -9.12
C TRP A 401 -6.74 19.90 -9.83
N GLU A 402 -7.62 19.34 -10.66
CA GLU A 402 -7.31 18.13 -11.44
C GLU A 402 -6.16 18.34 -12.44
N SER A 403 -6.13 19.51 -13.09
CA SER A 403 -5.11 19.85 -14.10
C SER A 403 -3.75 20.09 -13.45
N CYS A 404 -3.72 20.68 -12.26
CA CYS A 404 -2.50 20.92 -11.51
C CYS A 404 -1.91 19.62 -10.99
N SER A 405 -2.77 18.77 -10.41
CA SER A 405 -2.37 17.54 -9.72
C SER A 405 -2.12 16.37 -10.66
N GLY A 406 -2.66 16.42 -11.89
CA GLY A 406 -2.58 15.34 -12.87
C GLY A 406 -3.73 14.34 -12.80
N SER A 407 -4.66 14.46 -11.83
CA SER A 407 -5.79 13.54 -11.74
C SER A 407 -6.71 13.61 -12.97
N ILE A 408 -6.67 14.72 -13.72
CA ILE A 408 -7.40 14.88 -15.00
C ILE A 408 -7.02 13.79 -16.01
N TYR A 409 -5.76 13.33 -16.02
CA TYR A 409 -5.28 12.29 -16.93
C TYR A 409 -5.83 10.91 -16.56
N ASN A 410 -5.88 10.61 -15.26
CA ASN A 410 -6.48 9.37 -14.75
C ASN A 410 -7.98 9.31 -15.07
N ARG A 411 -8.71 10.43 -14.88
CA ARG A 411 -10.12 10.51 -15.25
C ARG A 411 -10.34 10.37 -16.76
N TYR A 412 -9.46 10.97 -17.57
CA TYR A 412 -9.53 10.85 -19.03
C TYR A 412 -9.35 9.41 -19.51
N ASN A 413 -8.32 8.73 -19.00
CA ASN A 413 -7.93 7.38 -19.41
C ASN A 413 -8.94 6.31 -18.95
N ASN A 414 -9.73 6.61 -17.93
CA ASN A 414 -10.64 5.67 -17.28
C ASN A 414 -12.11 6.14 -17.32
N GLN A 415 -12.52 6.82 -18.40
CA GLN A 415 -13.90 7.27 -18.56
C GLN A 415 -14.91 6.13 -18.37
N GLY A 416 -15.89 6.36 -17.49
CA GLY A 416 -16.94 5.38 -17.18
C GLY A 416 -16.58 4.37 -16.08
N MET A 417 -15.32 4.32 -15.62
CA MET A 417 -14.91 3.41 -14.54
C MET A 417 -15.55 3.77 -13.20
N TYR A 418 -15.73 5.05 -12.88
CA TYR A 418 -16.44 5.47 -11.67
C TYR A 418 -17.87 4.89 -11.63
N GLN A 419 -18.61 5.03 -12.73
CA GLN A 419 -19.96 4.48 -12.84
C GLN A 419 -19.96 2.95 -12.79
N LYS A 420 -18.95 2.31 -13.40
CA LYS A 420 -18.77 0.87 -13.33
C LYS A 420 -18.57 0.39 -11.88
N TYR A 421 -17.72 1.06 -11.08
CA TYR A 421 -17.54 0.73 -9.67
C TYR A 421 -18.85 0.79 -8.88
N LEU A 422 -19.69 1.80 -9.12
CA LEU A 422 -20.99 1.91 -8.46
C LEU A 422 -21.94 0.77 -8.89
N ASN A 423 -22.01 0.48 -10.19
CA ASN A 423 -22.90 -0.52 -10.74
C ASN A 423 -22.52 -1.94 -10.30
N ASP A 424 -21.23 -2.29 -10.37
CA ASP A 424 -20.72 -3.63 -10.07
C ASP A 424 -20.94 -4.01 -8.59
N HIS A 425 -20.98 -3.02 -7.69
CA HIS A 425 -21.11 -3.23 -6.25
C HIS A 425 -22.47 -2.78 -5.68
N THR A 426 -23.47 -2.59 -6.54
CA THR A 426 -24.82 -2.21 -6.08
C THR A 426 -25.40 -3.28 -5.16
N GLY A 427 -25.79 -2.88 -3.95
CA GLY A 427 -26.40 -3.77 -2.95
C GLY A 427 -25.40 -4.64 -2.15
N GLN A 428 -24.09 -4.50 -2.37
CA GLN A 428 -23.07 -5.14 -1.56
C GLN A 428 -22.74 -4.30 -0.32
N THR A 429 -22.40 -4.94 0.79
CA THR A 429 -21.98 -4.29 2.04
C THR A 429 -20.56 -4.68 2.39
N SER A 430 -19.86 -3.78 3.09
CA SER A 430 -18.51 -4.00 3.60
C SER A 430 -18.34 -3.25 4.92
N HIS A 431 -17.36 -3.66 5.73
CA HIS A 431 -17.03 -2.95 6.97
C HIS A 431 -16.76 -1.46 6.72
N SER A 432 -16.07 -1.14 5.62
CA SER A 432 -15.75 0.24 5.23
C SER A 432 -17.01 1.05 4.89
N ILE A 433 -18.01 0.43 4.26
CA ILE A 433 -19.31 1.07 3.99
C ILE A 433 -20.04 1.38 5.29
N ASP A 434 -20.02 0.46 6.26
CA ASP A 434 -20.66 0.70 7.57
C ASP A 434 -19.99 1.86 8.34
N GLU A 435 -18.66 2.00 8.23
CA GLU A 435 -17.92 3.15 8.80
C GLU A 435 -18.25 4.46 8.06
N ILE A 436 -18.37 4.42 6.72
CA ILE A 436 -18.78 5.58 5.92
C ILE A 436 -20.15 6.08 6.39
N GLU A 437 -21.16 5.21 6.56
CA GLU A 437 -22.52 5.61 6.95
C GLU A 437 -22.58 6.36 8.29
N LYS A 438 -21.73 5.98 9.26
CA LYS A 438 -21.65 6.64 10.57
C LYS A 438 -21.20 8.10 10.45
N ASP A 439 -20.47 8.42 9.39
CA ASP A 439 -19.74 9.68 9.25
C ASP A 439 -20.32 10.66 8.24
N LEU A 440 -21.16 10.18 7.32
CA LEU A 440 -21.77 11.01 6.27
C LEU A 440 -22.46 12.26 6.84
N LYS A 441 -23.26 12.11 7.90
CA LYS A 441 -24.08 13.20 8.46
C LYS A 441 -23.28 14.20 9.31
N ARG A 442 -22.08 13.84 9.76
CA ARG A 442 -21.21 14.70 10.57
C ARG A 442 -20.11 15.40 9.76
N SER A 443 -20.06 15.17 8.45
CA SER A 443 -19.00 15.70 7.57
C SER A 443 -19.44 17.01 6.91
N LEU A 444 -18.89 18.14 7.40
CA LEU A 444 -19.27 19.51 7.00
C LEU A 444 -20.79 19.78 7.10
N PRO A 445 -21.43 19.51 8.26
CA PRO A 445 -22.88 19.61 8.39
C PRO A 445 -23.41 21.02 8.13
N GLU A 446 -22.60 22.06 8.35
CA GLU A 446 -23.05 23.45 8.16
C GLU A 446 -23.22 23.85 6.68
N TYR A 447 -22.67 23.09 5.72
CA TYR A 447 -22.79 23.42 4.31
C TYR A 447 -24.16 22.96 3.75
N PRO A 448 -24.93 23.83 3.04
CA PRO A 448 -26.32 23.56 2.70
C PRO A 448 -26.59 22.25 1.94
N ALA A 449 -25.67 21.82 1.07
CA ALA A 449 -25.83 20.59 0.30
C ALA A 449 -26.00 19.36 1.19
N TYR A 450 -25.29 19.30 2.33
CA TYR A 450 -25.32 18.16 3.26
C TYR A 450 -26.56 18.15 4.18
N GLN A 451 -27.44 19.14 4.04
CA GLN A 451 -28.79 19.13 4.62
C GLN A 451 -29.82 18.47 3.69
N THR A 452 -29.41 18.07 2.49
CA THR A 452 -30.27 17.41 1.49
C THR A 452 -29.93 15.93 1.37
N VAL A 453 -30.91 15.12 0.98
CA VAL A 453 -30.71 13.68 0.72
C VAL A 453 -29.69 13.50 -0.41
N GLU A 454 -29.86 14.21 -1.53
CA GLU A 454 -28.98 14.08 -2.69
C GLU A 454 -27.52 14.47 -2.38
N GLY A 455 -27.31 15.49 -1.55
CA GLY A 455 -25.96 15.89 -1.16
C GLY A 455 -25.22 14.79 -0.38
N ILE A 456 -25.93 14.12 0.53
CA ILE A 456 -25.42 12.97 1.28
C ILE A 456 -25.22 11.76 0.35
N GLU A 457 -26.14 11.51 -0.60
CA GLU A 457 -26.01 10.41 -1.56
C GLU A 457 -24.77 10.58 -2.46
N LYS A 458 -24.46 11.78 -2.94
CA LYS A 458 -23.25 12.04 -3.73
C LYS A 458 -21.97 11.75 -2.94
N LEU A 459 -21.92 12.19 -1.68
CA LEU A 459 -20.79 11.88 -0.80
C LEU A 459 -20.64 10.37 -0.59
N ARG A 460 -21.76 9.68 -0.32
CA ARG A 460 -21.79 8.22 -0.19
C ARG A 460 -21.26 7.52 -1.43
N ARG A 461 -21.72 7.90 -2.63
CA ARG A 461 -21.31 7.26 -3.89
C ARG A 461 -19.81 7.39 -4.12
N VAL A 462 -19.23 8.58 -3.94
CA VAL A 462 -17.78 8.79 -4.12
C VAL A 462 -16.97 7.93 -3.15
N LEU A 463 -17.32 7.95 -1.86
CA LEU A 463 -16.62 7.19 -0.84
C LEU A 463 -16.78 5.69 -1.02
N THR A 464 -17.99 5.23 -1.36
CA THR A 464 -18.28 3.82 -1.62
C THR A 464 -17.49 3.32 -2.82
N ALA A 465 -17.51 4.06 -3.94
CA ALA A 465 -16.74 3.71 -5.13
C ALA A 465 -15.24 3.61 -4.83
N TYR A 466 -14.73 4.51 -3.99
CA TYR A 466 -13.33 4.45 -3.57
C TYR A 466 -13.04 3.28 -2.62
N SER A 467 -13.94 2.96 -1.68
CA SER A 467 -13.74 1.87 -0.74
C SER A 467 -13.61 0.49 -1.41
N TRP A 468 -14.19 0.33 -2.60
CA TRP A 468 -14.01 -0.88 -3.42
C TRP A 468 -12.66 -0.95 -4.13
N ARG A 469 -11.99 0.19 -4.30
CA ARG A 469 -10.61 0.25 -4.81
C ARG A 469 -9.59 0.10 -3.68
N ASP A 470 -9.86 0.72 -2.53
CA ASP A 470 -9.01 0.63 -1.34
C ASP A 470 -9.91 0.53 -0.07
N PRO A 471 -10.05 -0.69 0.49
CA PRO A 471 -10.94 -0.94 1.63
C PRO A 471 -10.54 -0.23 2.92
N GLU A 472 -9.33 0.31 3.03
CA GLU A 472 -8.83 0.87 4.30
C GLU A 472 -9.22 2.34 4.55
N LEU A 473 -10.01 2.97 3.66
CA LEU A 473 -10.31 4.41 3.74
C LEU A 473 -11.26 4.80 4.88
N ALA A 474 -10.87 5.83 5.66
CA ALA A 474 -11.69 6.49 6.68
C ALA A 474 -11.89 8.01 6.50
N MET A 475 -11.96 8.54 5.27
CA MET A 475 -11.96 10.01 5.05
C MET A 475 -13.25 10.58 4.43
N ASN A 476 -14.05 11.24 5.27
CA ASN A 476 -15.31 11.84 4.84
C ASN A 476 -15.20 13.37 4.63
N ILE A 477 -14.44 14.09 5.47
CA ILE A 477 -14.38 15.56 5.47
C ILE A 477 -13.74 16.15 4.21
N VAL A 478 -12.60 15.61 3.76
CA VAL A 478 -11.91 16.14 2.57
C VAL A 478 -12.76 15.92 1.32
N VAL A 479 -13.39 14.74 1.18
CA VAL A 479 -14.28 14.46 0.04
C VAL A 479 -15.50 15.38 0.07
N SER A 480 -16.07 15.64 1.24
CA SER A 480 -17.13 16.64 1.39
C SER A 480 -16.69 18.03 0.90
N ALA A 481 -15.46 18.45 1.24
CA ALA A 481 -14.94 19.74 0.81
C ALA A 481 -14.67 19.78 -0.71
N LEU A 482 -14.13 18.69 -1.28
CA LEU A 482 -13.85 18.59 -2.72
C LEU A 482 -15.14 18.69 -3.55
N LEU A 483 -16.22 18.03 -3.12
CA LEU A 483 -17.52 18.04 -3.80
C LEU A 483 -18.16 19.42 -3.89
N ILE A 484 -17.69 20.42 -3.13
CA ILE A 484 -18.11 21.82 -3.31
C ILE A 484 -17.65 22.36 -4.67
N TYR A 485 -16.47 21.96 -5.15
CA TYR A 485 -15.87 22.49 -6.38
C TYR A 485 -15.76 21.47 -7.52
N MET A 486 -15.85 20.18 -7.21
CA MET A 486 -15.70 19.07 -8.14
C MET A 486 -17.02 18.31 -8.32
N SER A 487 -17.25 17.77 -9.51
CA SER A 487 -18.26 16.73 -9.70
C SER A 487 -17.86 15.43 -8.97
N GLU A 488 -18.78 14.47 -8.84
CA GLU A 488 -18.50 13.19 -8.18
C GLU A 488 -17.31 12.45 -8.79
N GLU A 489 -17.26 12.35 -10.12
CA GLU A 489 -16.18 11.65 -10.82
C GLU A 489 -14.84 12.39 -10.68
N GLN A 490 -14.85 13.73 -10.72
CA GLN A 490 -13.64 14.53 -10.46
C GLN A 490 -13.11 14.30 -9.04
N ALA A 491 -14.00 14.36 -8.05
CA ALA A 491 -13.65 14.13 -6.65
C ALA A 491 -13.10 12.71 -6.42
N PHE A 492 -13.70 11.69 -7.07
CA PHE A 492 -13.21 10.31 -7.01
C PHE A 492 -11.77 10.18 -7.52
N TRP A 493 -11.45 10.72 -8.71
CA TRP A 493 -10.11 10.60 -9.28
C TRP A 493 -9.07 11.44 -8.53
N PHE A 494 -9.46 12.61 -8.03
CA PHE A 494 -8.60 13.41 -7.16
C PHE A 494 -8.33 12.69 -5.83
N LEU A 495 -9.34 12.06 -5.23
CA LEU A 495 -9.18 11.21 -4.04
C LEU A 495 -8.24 10.03 -4.29
N CYS A 496 -8.34 9.39 -5.45
CA CYS A 496 -7.43 8.32 -5.83
C CYS A 496 -5.97 8.78 -5.82
N LEU A 497 -5.69 9.92 -6.46
CA LEU A 497 -4.35 10.51 -6.48
C LEU A 497 -3.88 10.93 -5.08
N LEU A 498 -4.77 11.53 -4.29
CA LEU A 498 -4.49 11.92 -2.91
C LEU A 498 -3.96 10.74 -2.11
N CYS A 499 -4.64 9.60 -2.16
CA CYS A 499 -4.31 8.44 -1.35
C CYS A 499 -3.14 7.62 -1.94
N SER A 500 -3.01 7.51 -3.26
CA SER A 500 -1.97 6.68 -3.87
C SER A 500 -0.62 7.36 -3.93
N ARG A 501 -0.58 8.67 -4.22
CA ARG A 501 0.67 9.40 -4.52
C ARG A 501 0.99 10.49 -3.50
N TYR A 502 0.04 11.37 -3.18
CA TYR A 502 0.34 12.53 -2.34
C TYR A 502 0.46 12.19 -0.85
N LEU A 503 -0.46 11.37 -0.35
CA LEU A 503 -0.64 11.11 1.09
C LEU A 503 -0.82 9.61 1.37
N PRO A 504 0.11 8.75 0.92
CA PRO A 504 0.02 7.31 1.14
C PRO A 504 -0.07 6.98 2.63
N GLY A 505 -1.05 6.15 2.99
CA GLY A 505 -1.25 5.68 4.36
C GLY A 505 -1.91 6.67 5.33
N TYR A 506 -2.24 7.89 4.90
CA TYR A 506 -2.92 8.89 5.75
C TYR A 506 -4.27 8.41 6.27
N TYR A 507 -5.02 7.75 5.39
CA TYR A 507 -6.41 7.39 5.64
C TYR A 507 -6.62 5.90 5.82
N SER A 508 -5.53 5.16 6.00
CA SER A 508 -5.54 3.77 6.45
C SER A 508 -6.08 3.68 7.88
N THR A 509 -6.46 2.48 8.32
CA THR A 509 -6.91 2.22 9.70
C THR A 509 -5.94 2.69 10.79
N THR A 510 -4.64 2.64 10.50
CA THR A 510 -3.58 3.07 11.43
C THR A 510 -3.13 4.53 11.23
N MET A 511 -3.58 5.18 10.15
CA MET A 511 -3.16 6.54 9.75
C MET A 511 -1.64 6.73 9.73
N PHE A 512 -0.87 5.66 9.47
CA PHE A 512 0.59 5.68 9.65
C PHE A 512 1.27 6.76 8.82
N GLY A 513 0.74 7.08 7.64
CA GLY A 513 1.27 8.15 6.78
C GLY A 513 1.18 9.53 7.42
N ALA A 514 0.06 9.84 8.09
CA ALA A 514 -0.12 11.12 8.79
C ALA A 514 0.77 11.21 10.03
N VAL A 515 1.00 10.09 10.72
CA VAL A 515 1.92 10.03 11.87
C VAL A 515 3.37 10.22 11.42
N ILE A 516 3.77 9.61 10.29
CA ILE A 516 5.10 9.86 9.68
C ILE A 516 5.25 11.36 9.41
N ASP A 517 4.28 11.97 8.75
CA ASP A 517 4.37 13.39 8.39
C ASP A 517 4.35 14.31 9.60
N GLN A 518 3.66 13.92 10.68
CA GLN A 518 3.75 14.63 11.95
C GLN A 518 5.18 14.61 12.51
N HIS A 519 5.88 13.47 12.45
CA HIS A 519 7.29 13.40 12.85
C HIS A 519 8.22 14.17 11.90
N VAL A 520 7.94 14.15 10.59
CA VAL A 520 8.67 14.97 9.62
C VAL A 520 8.51 16.45 9.98
N PHE A 521 7.29 16.88 10.28
CA PHE A 521 7.01 18.25 10.69
C PHE A 521 7.75 18.63 11.98
N GLU A 522 7.70 17.81 13.02
CA GLU A 522 8.44 18.05 14.27
C GLU A 522 9.96 18.12 14.05
N HIS A 523 10.49 17.30 13.14
CA HIS A 523 11.89 17.40 12.74
C HIS A 523 12.21 18.75 12.08
N LEU A 524 11.38 19.20 11.14
CA LEU A 524 11.53 20.51 10.49
C LEU A 524 11.46 21.66 11.50
N VAL A 525 10.55 21.58 12.48
CA VAL A 525 10.43 22.55 13.57
C VAL A 525 11.72 22.55 14.41
N SER A 526 12.22 21.38 14.79
CA SER A 526 13.44 21.27 15.60
C SER A 526 14.68 21.86 14.90
N LYS A 527 14.72 21.83 13.56
CA LYS A 527 15.83 22.35 12.76
C LYS A 527 15.69 23.83 12.44
N SER A 528 14.48 24.29 12.13
CA SER A 528 14.26 25.64 11.61
C SER A 528 13.85 26.64 12.71
N ILE A 529 13.20 26.17 13.78
CA ILE A 529 12.71 26.99 14.89
C ILE A 529 13.08 26.33 16.24
N PRO A 530 14.39 26.13 16.53
CA PRO A 530 14.85 25.34 17.67
C PRO A 530 14.39 25.90 19.02
N ILE A 531 14.34 27.23 19.16
CA ILE A 531 13.90 27.91 20.40
C ILE A 531 12.48 27.47 20.78
N LEU A 532 11.59 27.37 19.80
CA LEU A 532 10.21 26.94 20.03
C LEU A 532 10.14 25.43 20.30
N SER A 533 10.93 24.63 19.60
CA SER A 533 11.03 23.18 19.85
C SER A 533 11.51 22.88 21.28
N ASP A 534 12.52 23.60 21.76
CA ASP A 534 13.06 23.43 23.11
C ASP A 534 12.06 23.90 24.17
N HIS A 535 11.31 24.98 23.91
CA HIS A 535 10.22 25.41 24.77
C HIS A 535 9.16 24.32 24.92
N PHE A 536 8.66 23.76 23.80
CA PHE A 536 7.67 22.69 23.82
C PHE A 536 8.17 21.46 24.60
N LYS A 537 9.42 21.02 24.36
CA LYS A 537 10.04 19.92 25.11
C LYS A 537 10.15 20.22 26.61
N SER A 538 10.55 21.44 26.98
CA SER A 538 10.71 21.82 28.40
C SER A 538 9.39 21.86 29.17
N ARG A 539 8.28 22.04 28.46
CA ARG A 539 6.92 22.10 29.01
C ARG A 539 6.11 20.83 28.78
N ASP A 540 6.73 19.79 28.22
CA ASP A 540 6.05 18.53 27.84
C ASP A 540 4.83 18.75 26.92
N ILE A 541 4.91 19.77 26.06
CA ILE A 541 3.87 20.09 25.07
C ILE A 541 4.10 19.22 23.82
N GLN A 542 3.09 18.48 23.42
CA GLN A 542 3.14 17.59 22.25
C GLN A 542 2.51 18.27 21.04
N LEU A 543 3.34 18.66 20.10
CA LEU A 543 2.89 19.36 18.89
C LEU A 543 1.88 18.53 18.08
N SER A 544 2.04 17.20 18.09
CA SER A 544 1.14 16.23 17.47
C SER A 544 -0.32 16.35 17.91
N VAL A 545 -0.58 16.72 19.17
CA VAL A 545 -1.95 16.86 19.70
C VAL A 545 -2.73 17.96 18.98
N SER A 546 -2.05 19.05 18.60
CA SER A 546 -2.68 20.19 17.91
C SER A 546 -2.58 20.08 16.38
N CYS A 547 -1.44 19.62 15.87
CA CYS A 547 -1.10 19.74 14.45
C CYS A 547 -1.49 18.52 13.61
N LEU A 548 -1.71 17.34 14.20
CA LEU A 548 -2.08 16.15 13.42
C LEU A 548 -3.36 16.37 12.57
N SER A 549 -4.30 17.14 13.10
CA SER A 549 -5.54 17.53 12.40
C SER A 549 -5.30 18.38 11.14
N TRP A 550 -4.20 19.15 11.11
CA TRP A 550 -3.82 19.99 9.97
C TRP A 550 -3.49 19.13 8.75
N PHE A 551 -2.74 18.06 8.97
CA PHE A 551 -2.35 17.11 7.93
C PHE A 551 -3.52 16.21 7.54
N LEU A 552 -4.21 15.59 8.51
CA LEU A 552 -5.31 14.67 8.25
C LEU A 552 -6.49 15.30 7.49
N THR A 553 -6.70 16.61 7.63
CA THR A 553 -7.83 17.29 6.97
C THR A 553 -7.38 18.31 5.92
N LEU A 554 -6.09 18.38 5.58
CA LEU A 554 -5.54 19.39 4.67
C LEU A 554 -5.95 20.82 5.10
N TYR A 555 -5.93 21.08 6.40
CA TYR A 555 -6.42 22.30 7.07
C TYR A 555 -7.93 22.62 6.95
N ILE A 556 -8.73 21.82 6.23
CA ILE A 556 -10.16 22.07 6.00
C ILE A 556 -10.94 22.22 7.31
N ASN A 557 -10.63 21.40 8.32
CA ASN A 557 -11.29 21.47 9.62
C ASN A 557 -10.57 22.37 10.64
N SER A 558 -9.45 23.00 10.24
CA SER A 558 -8.59 23.79 11.14
C SER A 558 -8.82 25.30 11.00
N MET A 559 -9.27 25.76 9.82
CA MET A 559 -9.50 27.17 9.50
C MET A 559 -10.79 27.35 8.67
N PRO A 560 -11.31 28.59 8.53
CA PRO A 560 -12.47 28.85 7.68
C PRO A 560 -12.28 28.32 6.24
N LEU A 561 -13.34 27.72 5.68
CA LEU A 561 -13.28 26.98 4.41
C LEU A 561 -12.65 27.76 3.25
N HIS A 562 -12.99 29.04 3.10
CA HIS A 562 -12.46 29.87 2.01
C HIS A 562 -10.93 30.02 2.10
N TYR A 563 -10.33 30.02 3.30
CA TYR A 563 -8.87 30.00 3.46
C TYR A 563 -8.29 28.59 3.24
N ALA A 564 -8.95 27.55 3.74
CA ALA A 564 -8.51 26.18 3.52
C ALA A 564 -8.44 25.84 2.02
N PHE A 565 -9.43 26.25 1.22
CA PHE A 565 -9.40 26.03 -0.23
C PHE A 565 -8.27 26.76 -0.94
N ARG A 566 -7.80 27.89 -0.39
CA ARG A 566 -6.60 28.56 -0.90
C ARG A 566 -5.32 27.78 -0.60
N ILE A 567 -5.27 27.03 0.49
CA ILE A 567 -4.20 26.06 0.74
C ILE A 567 -4.32 24.89 -0.24
N ILE A 568 -5.53 24.41 -0.55
CA ILE A 568 -5.76 23.35 -1.55
C ILE A 568 -5.33 23.81 -2.96
N ASP A 569 -5.54 25.07 -3.35
CA ASP A 569 -5.03 25.61 -4.62
C ASP A 569 -3.51 25.38 -4.74
N TRP A 570 -2.74 25.71 -3.70
CA TRP A 570 -1.29 25.51 -3.69
C TRP A 570 -0.93 24.04 -3.61
N PHE A 571 -1.58 23.28 -2.73
CA PHE A 571 -1.35 21.84 -2.57
C PHE A 571 -1.63 21.07 -3.86
N SER A 572 -2.64 21.45 -4.65
CA SER A 572 -2.94 20.80 -5.92
C SER A 572 -1.83 20.99 -6.97
N TYR A 573 -1.02 22.05 -6.83
CA TYR A 573 0.06 22.39 -7.75
C TYR A 573 1.42 21.88 -7.26
N ASP A 574 1.75 22.16 -6.01
CA ASP A 574 3.06 21.88 -5.40
C ASP A 574 3.08 20.59 -4.57
N GLY A 575 1.93 19.94 -4.40
CA GLY A 575 1.80 18.68 -3.68
C GLY A 575 1.94 18.81 -2.16
N PRO A 576 2.28 17.69 -1.47
CA PRO A 576 2.27 17.59 -0.01
C PRO A 576 3.19 18.57 0.73
N ARG A 577 4.28 19.04 0.11
CA ARG A 577 5.24 19.98 0.75
C ARG A 577 4.55 21.24 1.27
N VAL A 578 3.46 21.67 0.62
CA VAL A 578 2.69 22.86 1.00
C VAL A 578 2.17 22.74 2.43
N LEU A 579 1.72 21.55 2.87
CA LEU A 579 1.18 21.37 4.22
C LEU A 579 2.24 21.68 5.30
N PHE A 580 3.49 21.30 5.04
CA PHE A 580 4.63 21.58 5.91
C PHE A 580 5.01 23.06 5.86
N GLN A 581 5.09 23.66 4.67
CA GLN A 581 5.41 25.09 4.51
C GLN A 581 4.41 25.98 5.26
N ILE A 582 3.11 25.67 5.14
CA ILE A 582 2.06 26.38 5.87
C ILE A 582 2.20 26.16 7.37
N GLY A 583 2.40 24.92 7.83
CA GLY A 583 2.56 24.62 9.26
C GLY A 583 3.76 25.35 9.87
N MET A 584 4.89 25.37 9.16
CA MET A 584 6.11 26.07 9.57
C MET A 584 5.88 27.59 9.62
N ALA A 585 5.17 28.14 8.63
CA ALA A 585 4.82 29.55 8.59
C ALA A 585 3.88 29.96 9.73
N VAL A 586 2.88 29.14 10.08
CA VAL A 586 2.02 29.37 11.25
C VAL A 586 2.87 29.50 12.52
N LEU A 587 3.78 28.55 12.77
CA LEU A 587 4.65 28.56 13.95
C LEU A 587 5.62 29.74 13.95
N ARG A 588 6.15 30.10 12.77
CA ARG A 588 7.07 31.23 12.60
C ARG A 588 6.41 32.59 12.89
N ILE A 589 5.18 32.79 12.41
CA ILE A 589 4.42 34.04 12.61
C ILE A 589 3.98 34.17 14.07
N THR A 590 3.58 33.07 14.68
CA THR A 590 3.03 33.07 16.05
C THR A 590 4.07 32.81 17.14
N GLY A 591 5.34 32.61 16.78
CA GLY A 591 6.38 32.13 17.68
C GLY A 591 6.50 32.88 19.01
N ASN A 592 6.44 34.21 18.99
CA ASN A 592 6.52 35.04 20.22
C ASN A 592 5.36 34.78 21.18
N GLU A 593 4.16 34.55 20.65
CA GLU A 593 2.96 34.26 21.43
C GLU A 593 3.02 32.82 21.96
N LEU A 594 3.52 31.87 21.14
CA LEU A 594 3.69 30.47 21.49
C LEU A 594 4.69 30.23 22.63
N LEU A 595 5.74 31.05 22.77
CA LEU A 595 6.70 30.96 23.88
C LEU A 595 6.08 31.22 25.27
N ASN A 596 4.86 31.78 25.31
CA ASN A 596 4.16 32.01 26.57
C ASN A 596 3.20 30.86 26.95
N ILE A 597 2.97 29.91 26.04
CA ILE A 597 2.05 28.79 26.22
C ILE A 597 2.62 27.77 27.19
N LYS A 598 1.76 27.21 28.05
CA LYS A 598 2.17 26.35 29.16
C LYS A 598 1.80 24.89 29.02
N ASP A 599 0.76 24.57 28.26
CA ASP A 599 0.24 23.21 28.09
C ASP A 599 -0.44 23.04 26.72
N ASP A 600 -0.79 21.79 26.38
CA ASP A 600 -1.43 21.43 25.10
C ASP A 600 -2.81 22.07 24.91
N GLY A 601 -3.55 22.31 26.00
CA GLY A 601 -4.89 22.90 25.96
C GLY A 601 -4.86 24.37 25.57
N GLU A 602 -3.92 25.13 26.15
CA GLU A 602 -3.64 26.51 25.76
C GLU A 602 -3.18 26.59 24.29
N LEU A 603 -2.33 25.65 23.85
CA LEU A 603 -1.85 25.57 22.47
C LEU A 603 -2.99 25.38 21.46
N MET A 604 -3.86 24.40 21.69
CA MET A 604 -5.02 24.13 20.82
C MET A 604 -5.95 25.34 20.73
N ASN A 605 -6.26 25.98 21.85
CA ASN A 605 -7.14 27.14 21.87
C ASN A 605 -6.50 28.36 21.19
N PHE A 606 -5.18 28.52 21.31
CA PHE A 606 -4.44 29.55 20.62
C PHE A 606 -4.53 29.39 19.10
N PHE A 607 -4.24 28.19 18.57
CA PHE A 607 -4.34 27.96 17.12
C PHE A 607 -5.76 28.14 16.60
N LYS A 608 -6.78 27.68 17.34
CA LYS A 608 -8.18 27.91 16.98
C LYS A 608 -8.51 29.41 16.87
N LYS A 609 -8.03 30.23 17.80
CA LYS A 609 -8.22 31.70 17.74
C LYS A 609 -7.45 32.31 16.57
N TYR A 610 -6.20 31.90 16.35
CA TYR A 610 -5.38 32.38 15.26
C TYR A 610 -6.06 32.14 13.89
N PHE A 611 -6.47 30.90 13.62
CA PHE A 611 -7.11 30.53 12.34
C PHE A 611 -8.46 31.25 12.11
N ASN A 612 -9.22 31.54 13.17
CA ASN A 612 -10.46 32.32 13.06
C ASN A 612 -10.23 33.83 12.87
N SER A 613 -8.98 34.31 12.97
CA SER A 613 -8.61 35.74 12.85
C SER A 613 -7.82 36.06 11.58
N LEU A 614 -7.84 35.15 10.60
CA LEU A 614 -7.01 35.22 9.39
C LEU A 614 -7.36 36.39 8.46
N ASP A 615 -8.58 36.91 8.56
CA ASP A 615 -9.08 38.09 7.86
C ASP A 615 -8.57 39.42 8.43
N GLU A 616 -8.16 39.43 9.70
CA GLU A 616 -7.63 40.61 10.36
C GLU A 616 -6.31 41.09 9.74
N GLN A 617 -5.97 42.37 9.96
CA GLN A 617 -4.73 42.96 9.50
C GLN A 617 -3.50 42.25 10.12
N ALA A 618 -2.50 41.99 9.28
CA ALA A 618 -1.24 41.38 9.71
C ALA A 618 -0.46 42.30 10.67
N LYS A 619 0.23 41.70 11.64
CA LYS A 619 1.21 42.39 12.49
C LYS A 619 2.60 42.34 11.83
N PRO A 620 3.46 43.35 12.01
CA PRO A 620 4.87 43.25 11.65
C PRO A 620 5.54 42.00 12.25
N LEU A 621 6.43 41.35 11.50
CA LEU A 621 7.18 40.20 12.03
C LEU A 621 8.33 40.65 12.94
N GLU A 622 8.88 41.83 12.66
CA GLU A 622 9.93 42.48 13.46
C GLU A 622 9.43 43.84 13.97
N GLU A 623 9.91 44.25 15.15
CA GLU A 623 9.48 45.51 15.81
C GLU A 623 9.77 46.77 14.96
N ASN A 624 10.74 46.70 14.04
CA ASN A 624 11.18 47.81 13.20
C ASN A 624 10.44 47.90 11.84
N GLU A 625 9.56 46.95 11.53
CA GLU A 625 8.82 46.93 10.26
C GLU A 625 7.51 47.71 10.34
N SER A 626 7.16 48.41 9.26
CA SER A 626 5.85 49.06 9.14
C SER A 626 4.72 48.05 9.13
N THR A 627 3.58 48.40 9.73
CA THR A 627 2.37 47.55 9.70
C THR A 627 1.99 47.19 8.27
N PRO A 628 1.93 45.88 7.93
CA PRO A 628 1.58 45.48 6.59
C PRO A 628 0.14 45.87 6.21
N ASN A 629 -0.06 46.23 4.94
CA ASN A 629 -1.38 46.53 4.37
C ASN A 629 -2.02 45.29 3.72
N TYR A 630 -1.93 44.15 4.41
CA TYR A 630 -2.54 42.88 3.99
C TYR A 630 -3.00 42.08 5.21
N SER A 631 -3.85 41.09 4.99
CA SER A 631 -4.40 40.23 6.06
C SER A 631 -3.37 39.24 6.62
N LYS A 632 -3.63 38.70 7.81
CA LYS A 632 -2.82 37.60 8.38
C LYS A 632 -2.73 36.39 7.44
N PHE A 633 -3.79 36.08 6.69
CA PHE A 633 -3.74 35.02 5.69
C PHE A 633 -2.72 35.29 4.57
N ASN A 634 -2.69 36.51 4.04
CA ASN A 634 -1.71 36.86 3.01
C ASN A 634 -0.29 36.88 3.56
N GLN A 635 -0.11 37.25 4.84
CA GLN A 635 1.17 37.10 5.54
C GLN A 635 1.60 35.64 5.61
N LEU A 636 0.68 34.75 5.99
CA LEU A 636 0.91 33.31 6.09
C LEU A 636 1.42 32.73 4.77
N LEU A 637 0.73 33.01 3.67
CA LEU A 637 1.16 32.56 2.34
C LEU A 637 2.52 33.12 1.94
N LEU A 638 2.78 34.41 2.24
CA LEU A 638 4.04 35.06 1.92
C LEU A 638 5.22 34.45 2.70
N VAL A 639 5.05 34.21 4.00
CA VAL A 639 6.07 33.58 4.85
C VAL A 639 6.32 32.14 4.41
N ALA A 640 5.26 31.36 4.15
CA ALA A 640 5.37 29.98 3.66
C ALA A 640 6.19 29.91 2.36
N ASN A 641 5.91 30.79 1.40
CA ASN A 641 6.60 30.79 0.10
C ASN A 641 8.00 31.44 0.13
N LYS A 642 8.27 32.38 1.05
CA LYS A 642 9.58 33.11 1.08
C LYS A 642 10.57 32.55 2.08
N GLU A 643 10.13 32.19 3.28
CA GLU A 643 11.03 31.70 4.33
C GLU A 643 11.17 30.17 4.28
N PHE A 644 10.14 29.46 3.82
CA PHE A 644 10.11 27.99 3.82
C PHE A 644 10.14 27.37 2.42
N TYR A 645 10.60 28.12 1.40
CA TYR A 645 10.74 27.61 0.02
C TYR A 645 11.74 26.45 -0.09
N PHE A 646 12.71 26.37 0.83
CA PHE A 646 13.73 25.32 0.86
C PHE A 646 13.16 23.93 1.17
N ILE A 647 11.91 23.84 1.64
CA ILE A 647 11.23 22.57 1.87
C ILE A 647 10.80 21.99 0.52
N THR A 648 11.63 21.12 -0.05
CA THR A 648 11.38 20.47 -1.35
C THR A 648 10.62 19.15 -1.19
N SER A 649 9.98 18.68 -2.26
CA SER A 649 9.30 17.37 -2.27
C SER A 649 10.29 16.22 -2.04
N GLU A 650 11.50 16.33 -2.60
CA GLU A 650 12.59 15.37 -2.39
C GLU A 650 13.02 15.30 -0.92
N MET A 651 13.17 16.45 -0.26
CA MET A 651 13.50 16.51 1.17
C MET A 651 12.41 15.85 2.03
N ILE A 652 11.13 16.09 1.73
CA ILE A 652 10.02 15.43 2.43
C ILE A 652 10.05 13.91 2.20
N TYR A 653 10.28 13.46 0.97
CA TYR A 653 10.39 12.05 0.63
C TYR A 653 11.51 11.35 1.42
N ASP A 654 12.70 11.95 1.48
CA ASP A 654 13.85 11.39 2.20
C ASP A 654 13.61 11.33 3.72
N LEU A 655 12.98 12.37 4.28
CA LEU A 655 12.60 12.39 5.70
C LEU A 655 11.54 11.33 6.01
N ARG A 656 10.51 11.17 5.16
CA ARG A 656 9.51 10.09 5.29
C ARG A 656 10.17 8.72 5.29
N LYS A 657 11.06 8.45 4.33
CA LYS A 657 11.82 7.19 4.22
C LYS A 657 12.63 6.91 5.48
N THR A 658 13.25 7.95 6.05
CA THR A 658 14.05 7.84 7.28
C THR A 658 13.21 7.54 8.52
N MET A 659 11.98 8.05 8.59
CA MET A 659 11.12 7.94 9.77
C MET A 659 10.17 6.75 9.74
N GLN A 660 9.78 6.29 8.55
CA GLN A 660 8.79 5.23 8.36
C GLN A 660 9.05 3.97 9.20
N PRO A 661 10.27 3.37 9.24
CA PRO A 661 10.50 2.16 10.04
C PRO A 661 10.23 2.37 11.53
N LYS A 662 10.57 3.55 12.08
CA LYS A 662 10.38 3.87 13.50
C LYS A 662 8.91 4.00 13.85
N VAL A 663 8.14 4.65 12.98
CA VAL A 663 6.70 4.88 13.19
C VAL A 663 5.92 3.58 13.07
N VAL A 664 6.17 2.81 12.01
CA VAL A 664 5.48 1.53 11.78
C VAL A 664 5.73 0.57 12.94
N HIS A 665 6.98 0.43 13.37
CA HIS A 665 7.32 -0.40 14.53
C HIS A 665 6.65 0.09 15.81
N GLY A 666 6.60 1.40 16.05
CA GLY A 666 5.92 1.99 17.20
C GLY A 666 4.40 1.71 17.22
N ILE A 667 3.74 1.79 16.07
CA ILE A 667 2.31 1.46 15.92
C ILE A 667 2.06 -0.03 16.17
N GLU A 668 2.91 -0.91 15.65
CA GLU A 668 2.83 -2.36 15.87
C GLU A 668 3.00 -2.72 17.35
N GLU A 669 4.02 -2.14 18.02
CA GLU A 669 4.22 -2.32 19.45
C GLU A 669 3.02 -1.82 20.27
N PHE A 670 2.48 -0.66 19.92
CA PHE A 670 1.33 -0.08 20.61
C PHE A 670 0.08 -0.97 20.44
N THR A 671 -0.15 -1.47 19.23
CA THR A 671 -1.27 -2.37 18.91
C THR A 671 -1.15 -3.68 19.70
N LYS A 672 0.06 -4.26 19.73
CA LYS A 672 0.37 -5.44 20.54
C LYS A 672 0.17 -5.20 22.03
N LYS A 673 0.70 -4.10 22.57
CA LYS A 673 0.53 -3.72 23.99
C LYS A 673 -0.94 -3.52 24.35
N THR A 674 -1.73 -2.91 23.46
CA THR A 674 -3.16 -2.67 23.69
C THR A 674 -3.96 -3.98 23.67
N LYS A 675 -3.76 -4.83 22.66
CA LYS A 675 -4.44 -6.14 22.58
C LYS A 675 -4.07 -7.04 23.75
N THR A 676 -2.79 -7.12 24.12
CA THR A 676 -2.34 -7.90 25.27
C THR A 676 -2.86 -7.36 26.61
N ARG A 677 -2.97 -6.03 26.78
CA ARG A 677 -3.58 -5.42 27.98
C ARG A 677 -5.07 -5.75 28.12
N ASN A 678 -5.83 -5.64 27.05
CA ASN A 678 -7.26 -5.98 27.08
C ASN A 678 -7.49 -7.46 27.43
N LEU A 679 -6.59 -8.35 27.02
CA LEU A 679 -6.62 -9.77 27.39
C LEU A 679 -6.23 -9.98 28.87
N MET A 680 -5.22 -9.28 29.38
CA MET A 680 -4.81 -9.37 30.79
C MET A 680 -5.94 -9.04 31.79
N GLU A 681 -6.94 -8.25 31.39
CA GLU A 681 -8.11 -7.97 32.23
C GLU A 681 -9.12 -9.12 32.30
N LYS A 682 -9.05 -10.07 31.36
CA LYS A 682 -10.05 -11.14 31.18
C LYS A 682 -9.53 -12.54 31.52
N VAL A 683 -8.23 -12.77 31.44
CA VAL A 683 -7.63 -14.10 31.63
C VAL A 683 -6.65 -14.14 32.80
N SER A 684 -6.44 -15.33 33.36
CA SER A 684 -5.54 -15.57 34.50
C SER A 684 -4.07 -15.75 34.09
N PHE A 685 -3.79 -15.98 32.81
CA PHE A 685 -2.42 -16.00 32.28
C PHE A 685 -1.64 -14.72 32.59
N ASN A 686 -0.34 -14.90 32.86
CA ASN A 686 0.56 -13.77 33.08
C ASN A 686 0.95 -13.07 31.75
N LYS A 687 1.57 -11.90 31.87
CA LYS A 687 1.95 -11.06 30.72
C LYS A 687 2.82 -11.79 29.69
N ASP A 688 3.77 -12.60 30.15
CA ASP A 688 4.72 -13.30 29.28
C ASP A 688 4.02 -14.44 28.53
N GLN A 689 3.12 -15.18 29.20
CA GLN A 689 2.27 -16.21 28.60
C GLN A 689 1.36 -15.64 27.52
N ILE A 690 0.65 -14.54 27.81
CA ILE A 690 -0.22 -13.87 26.83
C ILE A 690 0.60 -13.36 25.65
N THR A 691 1.77 -12.77 25.90
CA THR A 691 2.65 -12.27 24.84
C THR A 691 3.16 -13.41 23.94
N CYS A 692 3.51 -14.56 24.53
CA CYS A 692 3.93 -15.75 23.78
C CYS A 692 2.80 -16.28 22.89
N LEU A 693 1.60 -16.48 23.44
CA LEU A 693 0.42 -16.92 22.67
C LEU A 693 0.06 -15.91 21.57
N TYR A 694 0.14 -14.62 21.87
CA TYR A 694 -0.10 -13.54 20.92
C TYR A 694 0.87 -13.61 19.72
N ASN A 695 2.17 -13.72 20.00
CA ASN A 695 3.19 -13.82 18.95
C ASN A 695 3.00 -15.08 18.10
N ARG A 696 2.58 -16.19 18.71
CA ARG A 696 2.37 -17.47 18.03
C ARG A 696 1.13 -17.46 17.16
N TYR A 697 0.06 -16.81 17.62
CA TYR A 697 -1.13 -16.55 16.82
C TYR A 697 -0.80 -15.71 15.60
N GLN A 698 -0.07 -14.59 15.80
CA GLN A 698 0.37 -13.72 14.71
C GLN A 698 1.28 -14.45 13.71
N TYR A 699 2.21 -15.29 14.20
CA TYR A 699 3.05 -16.13 13.34
C TYR A 699 2.21 -17.02 12.43
N ILE A 700 1.18 -17.66 12.97
CA ILE A 700 0.37 -18.62 12.20
C ILE A 700 -0.59 -17.91 11.26
N GLN A 701 -1.19 -16.81 11.73
CA GLN A 701 -1.95 -15.91 10.89
C GLN A 701 -1.13 -15.49 9.65
N PHE A 702 0.15 -15.19 9.87
CA PHE A 702 1.10 -14.85 8.82
C PHE A 702 1.41 -16.02 7.87
N TYR A 703 1.88 -17.17 8.39
CA TYR A 703 2.35 -18.28 7.54
C TYR A 703 1.22 -19.03 6.84
N GLU A 704 0.03 -19.05 7.44
CA GLU A 704 -1.16 -19.67 6.88
C GLU A 704 -2.13 -18.69 6.21
N GLN A 705 -1.75 -17.41 6.13
CA GLN A 705 -2.47 -16.38 5.38
C GLN A 705 -3.93 -16.21 5.84
N CYS A 706 -4.16 -16.30 7.14
CA CYS A 706 -5.47 -16.07 7.73
C CYS A 706 -5.71 -14.58 7.98
N VAL A 707 -6.90 -14.06 7.66
CA VAL A 707 -7.27 -12.67 7.91
C VAL A 707 -8.19 -12.63 9.13
N ASP A 708 -7.75 -11.93 10.17
CA ASP A 708 -8.43 -11.65 11.45
C ASP A 708 -8.87 -12.83 12.34
N SER A 709 -9.00 -14.04 11.80
CA SER A 709 -9.37 -15.23 12.56
C SER A 709 -8.79 -16.52 11.95
N MET A 710 -8.60 -17.55 12.79
CA MET A 710 -8.02 -18.84 12.36
C MET A 710 -9.12 -19.82 11.93
N ASN A 711 -8.91 -20.49 10.81
CA ASN A 711 -9.71 -21.65 10.42
C ASN A 711 -9.19 -22.94 11.09
N ALA A 712 -9.89 -24.07 10.91
CA ALA A 712 -9.53 -25.35 11.55
C ALA A 712 -8.11 -25.85 11.21
N LYS A 713 -7.61 -25.58 10.00
CA LYS A 713 -6.26 -25.96 9.57
C LYS A 713 -5.21 -25.15 10.32
N SER A 714 -5.40 -23.84 10.39
CA SER A 714 -4.49 -22.91 11.07
C SER A 714 -4.52 -23.08 12.59
N PHE A 715 -5.69 -23.38 13.14
CA PHE A 715 -5.81 -23.77 14.53
C PHE A 715 -5.02 -25.05 14.86
N SER A 716 -5.04 -26.05 13.98
CA SER A 716 -4.27 -27.28 14.16
C SER A 716 -2.76 -27.00 14.19
N SER A 717 -2.27 -26.14 13.28
CA SER A 717 -0.89 -25.68 13.32
C SER A 717 -0.57 -24.87 14.58
N PHE A 718 -1.54 -24.10 15.10
CA PHE A 718 -1.39 -23.34 16.35
C PHE A 718 -1.23 -24.25 17.55
N LEU A 719 -2.06 -25.28 17.66
CA LEU A 719 -1.95 -26.24 18.74
C LEU A 719 -0.66 -27.03 18.66
N ASN A 720 -0.28 -27.53 17.49
CA ASN A 720 0.99 -28.25 17.29
C ASN A 720 2.21 -27.41 17.65
N ALA A 721 2.08 -26.10 17.47
CA ALA A 721 3.10 -25.17 17.87
C ALA A 721 3.06 -24.96 19.40
N THR A 722 1.88 -24.75 19.98
CA THR A 722 1.72 -24.34 21.38
C THR A 722 1.83 -25.50 22.38
N ILE A 723 1.48 -26.71 21.99
CA ILE A 723 1.51 -27.93 22.80
C ILE A 723 2.62 -28.85 22.25
N LYS A 724 3.47 -29.39 23.14
CA LYS A 724 4.49 -30.36 22.74
C LYS A 724 3.84 -31.69 22.32
N THR A 725 3.60 -31.89 21.02
CA THR A 725 3.06 -33.15 20.47
C THR A 725 3.96 -33.68 19.35
N LYS A 726 4.27 -34.99 19.35
CA LYS A 726 5.01 -35.65 18.25
C LYS A 726 4.08 -36.15 17.14
N ASN A 727 2.79 -36.36 17.45
CA ASN A 727 1.81 -36.93 16.53
C ASN A 727 1.06 -35.84 15.75
N LYS A 728 1.62 -35.40 14.62
CA LYS A 728 1.17 -34.22 13.84
C LYS A 728 -0.08 -34.42 12.98
N ASN A 729 -0.67 -35.61 12.95
CA ASN A 729 -1.68 -36.03 11.96
C ASN A 729 -3.12 -36.12 12.48
N ILE A 730 -3.41 -35.61 13.68
CA ILE A 730 -4.78 -35.66 14.23
C ILE A 730 -5.46 -34.31 14.00
N SER A 731 -6.61 -34.33 13.34
CA SER A 731 -7.46 -33.17 13.12
C SER A 731 -8.07 -32.76 14.47
N HIS A 732 -7.73 -31.57 14.98
CA HIS A 732 -8.25 -31.05 16.27
C HIS A 732 -9.67 -30.45 16.13
N LEU A 733 -10.52 -31.09 15.33
CA LEU A 733 -11.81 -30.54 14.90
C LEU A 733 -12.79 -30.37 16.07
N GLU A 734 -12.81 -31.32 17.01
CA GLU A 734 -13.66 -31.25 18.20
C GLU A 734 -13.29 -30.08 19.12
N LEU A 735 -11.99 -29.78 19.23
CA LEU A 735 -11.50 -28.65 20.01
C LEU A 735 -11.80 -27.32 19.31
N PHE A 736 -11.66 -27.29 17.98
CA PHE A 736 -12.04 -26.14 17.16
C PHE A 736 -13.51 -25.79 17.35
N ASN A 737 -14.41 -26.78 17.25
CA ASN A 737 -15.85 -26.59 17.38
C ASN A 737 -16.30 -26.15 18.79
N GLN A 738 -15.53 -26.45 19.84
CA GLN A 738 -15.84 -25.94 21.18
C GLN A 738 -15.42 -24.48 21.39
N ILE A 739 -14.40 -24.00 20.66
CA ILE A 739 -13.92 -22.63 20.74
C ILE A 739 -14.78 -21.71 19.87
N ASP A 740 -15.14 -22.19 18.67
CA ASP A 740 -16.05 -21.53 17.72
C ASP A 740 -17.51 -21.61 18.22
N LYS A 741 -17.83 -20.77 19.20
CA LYS A 741 -19.14 -20.75 19.90
C LYS A 741 -20.26 -20.17 19.05
N ASP A 742 -19.96 -19.30 18.09
CA ASP A 742 -20.90 -18.70 17.16
C ASP A 742 -21.05 -19.51 15.85
N HIS A 743 -20.24 -20.55 15.68
CA HIS A 743 -20.28 -21.50 14.57
C HIS A 743 -20.06 -20.81 13.21
N ASP A 744 -19.22 -19.78 13.20
CA ASP A 744 -18.87 -19.04 11.99
C ASP A 744 -17.72 -19.71 11.19
N GLY A 745 -17.19 -20.81 11.73
CA GLY A 745 -16.09 -21.58 11.14
C GLY A 745 -14.73 -20.94 11.36
N ARG A 746 -14.60 -20.00 12.30
CA ARG A 746 -13.41 -19.20 12.56
C ARG A 746 -13.20 -19.01 14.08
N ILE A 747 -11.94 -18.79 14.47
CA ILE A 747 -11.57 -18.54 15.88
C ILE A 747 -10.81 -17.22 15.98
N SER A 748 -11.36 -16.28 16.73
CA SER A 748 -10.67 -15.03 17.06
C SER A 748 -9.58 -15.24 18.11
N MET A 749 -8.64 -14.31 18.18
CA MET A 749 -7.59 -14.33 19.21
C MET A 749 -8.15 -14.32 20.63
N ASN A 750 -9.25 -13.59 20.87
CA ASN A 750 -9.85 -13.49 22.20
C ASN A 750 -10.45 -14.83 22.61
N GLU A 751 -11.25 -15.46 21.75
CA GLU A 751 -11.86 -16.78 22.03
C GLU A 751 -10.80 -17.83 22.30
N LEU A 752 -9.75 -17.86 21.49
CA LEU A 752 -8.65 -18.79 21.67
C LEU A 752 -7.97 -18.64 23.03
N ILE A 753 -7.58 -17.40 23.39
CA ILE A 753 -6.81 -17.17 24.62
C ILE A 753 -7.71 -17.35 25.86
N GLU A 754 -8.95 -16.88 25.83
CA GLU A 754 -9.93 -17.09 26.90
C GLU A 754 -10.21 -18.58 27.11
N TYR A 755 -10.35 -19.36 26.03
CA TYR A 755 -10.59 -20.79 26.14
C TYR A 755 -9.35 -21.55 26.64
N LEU A 756 -8.15 -21.25 26.12
CA LEU A 756 -6.91 -21.88 26.60
C LEU A 756 -6.62 -21.54 28.07
N ASP A 757 -6.92 -20.32 28.51
CA ASP A 757 -6.81 -19.93 29.92
C ASP A 757 -7.74 -20.75 30.81
N SER A 758 -8.98 -20.97 30.36
CA SER A 758 -9.95 -21.78 31.09
C SER A 758 -9.45 -23.21 31.29
N ILE A 759 -8.97 -23.88 30.23
CA ILE A 759 -8.48 -25.26 30.32
C ILE A 759 -7.21 -25.34 31.18
N TYR A 760 -6.30 -24.37 31.03
CA TYR A 760 -5.06 -24.35 31.79
C TYR A 760 -5.31 -24.31 33.31
N HIS A 761 -6.31 -23.57 33.76
CA HIS A 761 -6.63 -23.40 35.18
C HIS A 761 -7.71 -24.36 35.73
N MET A 762 -8.28 -25.24 34.90
CA MET A 762 -9.23 -26.27 35.36
C MET A 762 -8.61 -27.21 36.39
N SER A 763 -9.39 -27.58 37.40
CA SER A 763 -9.10 -28.68 38.31
C SER A 763 -9.14 -30.04 37.60
N LEU A 764 -8.55 -31.08 38.21
CA LEU A 764 -8.58 -32.44 37.64
C LEU A 764 -10.02 -32.93 37.35
N HIS A 765 -10.98 -32.58 38.22
CA HIS A 765 -12.36 -33.01 38.05
C HIS A 765 -13.01 -32.30 36.85
N GLU A 766 -12.76 -31.00 36.70
CA GLU A 766 -13.24 -30.21 35.56
C GLU A 766 -12.59 -30.65 34.25
N ARG A 767 -11.30 -31.04 34.25
CA ARG A 767 -10.62 -31.57 33.06
C ARG A 767 -11.21 -32.89 32.58
N ILE A 768 -11.60 -33.79 33.49
CA ILE A 768 -12.24 -35.06 33.13
C ILE A 768 -13.63 -34.82 32.51
N GLU A 769 -14.40 -33.89 33.08
CA GLU A 769 -15.72 -33.50 32.55
C GLU A 769 -15.59 -32.78 31.20
N TRP A 770 -14.58 -31.91 31.05
CA TRP A 770 -14.24 -31.27 29.78
C TRP A 770 -13.89 -32.30 28.70
N LEU A 771 -13.00 -33.26 28.99
CA LEU A 771 -12.65 -34.35 28.07
C LEU A 771 -13.86 -35.15 27.63
N PHE A 772 -14.79 -35.42 28.55
CA PHE A 772 -16.04 -36.09 28.24
C PHE A 772 -16.89 -35.24 27.28
N SER A 773 -17.03 -33.94 27.57
CA SER A 773 -17.84 -33.00 26.81
C SER A 773 -17.39 -32.79 25.36
N LEU A 774 -16.12 -33.08 25.04
CA LEU A 774 -15.60 -33.01 23.66
C LEU A 774 -16.24 -34.05 22.74
N PHE A 775 -16.69 -35.18 23.29
CA PHE A 775 -17.17 -36.32 22.51
C PHE A 775 -18.60 -36.76 22.85
N GLY A 776 -19.15 -36.38 24.00
CA GLY A 776 -20.53 -36.70 24.39
C GLY A 776 -21.13 -35.73 25.42
N GLN A 777 -22.46 -35.62 25.44
CA GLN A 777 -23.19 -34.76 26.40
C GLN A 777 -23.59 -35.54 27.67
N ASP A 778 -24.44 -36.57 27.53
CA ASP A 778 -24.94 -37.36 28.67
C ASP A 778 -24.25 -38.73 28.80
N PHE A 779 -23.81 -39.28 27.67
CA PHE A 779 -23.12 -40.57 27.56
C PHE A 779 -22.16 -40.55 26.37
N ILE A 780 -21.14 -41.42 26.41
CA ILE A 780 -20.19 -41.68 25.33
C ILE A 780 -20.34 -43.13 24.88
N ASN A 781 -20.42 -43.35 23.56
CA ASN A 781 -20.47 -44.68 22.94
C ASN A 781 -19.08 -45.24 22.62
N LYS A 782 -19.01 -46.48 22.12
CA LYS A 782 -17.72 -47.14 21.84
C LYS A 782 -16.86 -46.40 20.81
N ASP A 783 -17.45 -45.82 19.78
CA ASP A 783 -16.73 -45.08 18.73
C ASP A 783 -16.19 -43.75 19.28
N GLU A 784 -16.96 -43.05 20.11
CA GLU A 784 -16.55 -41.82 20.77
C GLU A 784 -15.47 -42.07 21.84
N ILE A 785 -15.49 -43.22 22.54
CA ILE A 785 -14.39 -43.64 23.42
C ILE A 785 -13.09 -43.83 22.62
N LEU A 786 -13.15 -44.39 21.40
CA LEU A 786 -11.98 -44.52 20.54
C LEU A 786 -11.44 -43.14 20.12
N LYS A 787 -12.32 -42.21 19.73
CA LYS A 787 -11.93 -40.83 19.39
C LYS A 787 -11.32 -40.09 20.59
N LEU A 788 -11.91 -40.23 21.78
CA LEU A 788 -11.38 -39.70 23.03
C LEU A 788 -9.98 -40.27 23.32
N SER A 789 -9.79 -41.58 23.12
CA SER A 789 -8.48 -42.20 23.29
C SER A 789 -7.44 -41.65 22.31
N GLN A 790 -7.81 -41.45 21.05
CA GLN A 790 -6.93 -40.83 20.04
C GLN A 790 -6.58 -39.40 20.42
N PHE A 791 -7.54 -38.62 20.92
CA PHE A 791 -7.30 -37.27 21.40
C PHE A 791 -6.37 -37.25 22.62
N LEU A 792 -6.58 -38.12 23.62
CA LEU A 792 -5.66 -38.24 24.76
C LEU A 792 -4.24 -38.58 24.31
N LEU A 793 -4.09 -39.46 23.33
CA LEU A 793 -2.79 -39.80 22.75
C LEU A 793 -2.10 -38.61 22.06
N THR A 794 -2.84 -37.59 21.60
CA THR A 794 -2.23 -36.33 21.10
C THR A 794 -1.66 -35.47 22.22
N LEU A 795 -2.26 -35.52 23.40
CA LEU A 795 -1.88 -34.68 24.55
C LEU A 795 -0.73 -35.27 25.37
N ILE A 796 -0.40 -36.55 25.13
CA ILE A 796 0.63 -37.30 25.83
C ILE A 796 1.93 -37.24 25.03
N ASP A 797 3.04 -36.91 25.69
CA ASP A 797 4.38 -37.04 25.08
C ASP A 797 4.72 -38.53 24.90
N ASP A 798 5.11 -38.94 23.69
CA ASP A 798 5.35 -40.35 23.31
C ASP A 798 6.37 -41.06 24.20
N ASP A 799 7.21 -40.31 24.92
CA ASP A 799 8.25 -40.86 25.79
C ASP A 799 7.68 -41.38 27.14
N ASN A 800 6.39 -41.15 27.43
CA ASN A 800 5.73 -41.61 28.66
C ASN A 800 4.91 -42.90 28.48
N VAL A 801 5.62 -44.02 28.31
CA VAL A 801 5.06 -45.36 28.07
C VAL A 801 4.04 -45.79 29.15
N GLU A 802 4.22 -45.37 30.40
CA GLU A 802 3.31 -45.72 31.51
C GLU A 802 1.93 -45.05 31.36
N VAL A 803 1.90 -43.80 30.89
CA VAL A 803 0.65 -43.09 30.62
C VAL A 803 -0.05 -43.68 29.39
N LEU A 804 0.70 -44.00 28.32
CA LEU A 804 0.16 -44.67 27.13
C LEU A 804 -0.51 -46.01 27.46
N ASN A 805 0.14 -46.83 28.30
CA ASN A 805 -0.44 -48.08 28.79
C ASN A 805 -1.69 -47.85 29.64
N SER A 806 -1.70 -46.79 30.46
CA SER A 806 -2.85 -46.43 31.28
C SER A 806 -4.07 -46.02 30.43
N VAL A 807 -3.85 -45.31 29.31
CA VAL A 807 -4.93 -44.98 28.34
C VAL A 807 -5.50 -46.25 27.72
N SER A 808 -4.66 -47.19 27.29
CA SER A 808 -5.12 -48.46 26.70
C SER A 808 -5.95 -49.29 27.67
N LEU A 809 -5.53 -49.38 28.94
CA LEU A 809 -6.28 -50.07 29.99
C LEU A 809 -7.60 -49.36 30.33
N MET A 810 -7.62 -48.02 30.29
CA MET A 810 -8.85 -47.24 30.48
C MET A 810 -9.87 -47.55 29.39
N VAL A 811 -9.46 -47.53 28.12
CA VAL A 811 -10.35 -47.86 26.98
C VAL A 811 -10.92 -49.27 27.13
N LYS A 812 -10.09 -50.24 27.51
CA LYS A 812 -10.53 -51.62 27.74
C LYS A 812 -11.59 -51.69 28.84
N LYS A 813 -11.39 -50.99 29.95
CA LYS A 813 -12.33 -50.93 31.07
C LYS A 813 -13.63 -50.23 30.71
N CYS A 814 -13.59 -49.19 29.87
CA CYS A 814 -14.78 -48.57 29.31
C CYS A 814 -15.58 -49.53 28.42
N PHE A 815 -14.93 -50.43 27.68
CA PHE A 815 -15.60 -51.43 26.84
C PHE A 815 -16.13 -52.64 27.61
N GLU A 816 -15.57 -52.92 28.79
CA GLU A 816 -16.01 -53.96 29.71
C GLU A 816 -17.25 -53.56 30.54
N CYS A 817 -17.62 -52.28 30.55
CA CYS A 817 -18.89 -51.84 31.12
C CYS A 817 -20.06 -52.48 30.35
N GLU A 818 -20.99 -53.12 31.07
CA GLU A 818 -22.14 -53.83 30.49
C GLU A 818 -23.12 -52.92 29.72
N ALA A 819 -23.04 -51.61 29.93
CA ALA A 819 -23.85 -50.62 29.22
C ALA A 819 -23.22 -50.29 27.85
N GLU A 820 -24.01 -50.28 26.77
CA GLU A 820 -23.59 -49.80 25.44
C GLU A 820 -23.14 -48.32 25.42
N LYS A 821 -23.33 -47.61 26.54
CA LYS A 821 -23.14 -46.17 26.75
C LYS A 821 -22.52 -45.93 28.13
N VAL A 822 -21.44 -45.17 28.19
CA VAL A 822 -20.76 -44.78 29.45
C VAL A 822 -21.20 -43.37 29.85
N THR A 823 -21.81 -43.22 31.03
CA THR A 823 -22.25 -41.90 31.56
C THR A 823 -21.10 -41.10 32.18
N VAL A 824 -21.26 -39.78 32.36
CA VAL A 824 -20.25 -38.92 33.00
C VAL A 824 -19.75 -39.47 34.35
N PRO A 825 -20.62 -39.88 35.30
CA PRO A 825 -20.17 -40.40 36.59
C PRO A 825 -19.37 -41.70 36.46
N GLN A 826 -19.79 -42.60 35.56
CA GLN A 826 -19.08 -43.85 35.29
C GLN A 826 -17.72 -43.59 34.65
N PHE A 827 -17.64 -42.69 33.68
CA PHE A 827 -16.38 -42.29 33.04
C PHE A 827 -15.41 -41.71 34.07
N LYS A 828 -15.90 -40.84 34.95
CA LYS A 828 -15.12 -40.23 36.03
C LYS A 828 -14.56 -41.28 37.01
N GLU A 829 -15.39 -42.25 37.42
CA GLU A 829 -14.95 -43.35 38.28
C GLU A 829 -13.89 -44.22 37.58
N ILE A 830 -14.10 -44.56 36.31
CA ILE A 830 -13.15 -45.34 35.51
C ILE A 830 -11.83 -44.57 35.37
N PHE A 831 -11.87 -43.30 34.99
CA PHE A 831 -10.69 -42.46 34.77
C PHE A 831 -9.85 -42.32 36.05
N LEU A 832 -10.51 -42.02 37.18
CA LEU A 832 -9.84 -41.89 38.48
C LEU A 832 -9.27 -43.22 39.01
N SER A 833 -9.72 -44.38 38.48
CA SER A 833 -9.12 -45.68 38.79
C SER A 833 -7.73 -45.90 38.18
N PHE A 834 -7.27 -44.98 37.30
CA PHE A 834 -5.93 -44.98 36.69
C PHE A 834 -5.11 -43.79 37.21
N PRO A 835 -4.41 -43.94 38.36
CA PRO A 835 -3.76 -42.82 39.05
C PRO A 835 -2.65 -42.15 38.21
N ILE A 836 -1.92 -42.91 37.39
CA ILE A 836 -0.87 -42.38 36.49
C ILE A 836 -1.47 -41.44 35.44
N LEU A 837 -2.62 -41.81 34.86
CA LEU A 837 -3.34 -40.99 33.89
C LEU A 837 -3.95 -39.75 34.55
N ALA A 838 -4.52 -39.90 35.75
CA ALA A 838 -5.06 -38.79 36.53
C ALA A 838 -3.98 -37.78 36.97
N GLU A 839 -2.80 -38.25 37.37
CA GLU A 839 -1.65 -37.41 37.70
C GLU A 839 -1.11 -36.67 36.48
N TYR A 840 -1.01 -37.35 35.33
CA TYR A 840 -0.65 -36.71 34.07
C TYR A 840 -1.66 -35.63 33.67
N LEU A 841 -2.96 -35.92 33.74
CA LEU A 841 -3.99 -34.94 33.39
C LEU A 841 -4.05 -33.77 34.39
N GLY A 842 -3.72 -33.99 35.66
CA GLY A 842 -3.71 -32.97 36.70
C GLY A 842 -2.49 -32.03 36.62
N ASN A 843 -1.29 -32.60 36.58
CA ASN A 843 -0.03 -31.84 36.69
C ASN A 843 0.80 -31.85 35.38
N GLY A 844 0.74 -32.92 34.60
CA GLY A 844 1.50 -33.06 33.35
C GLY A 844 0.91 -32.23 32.20
N PHE A 845 -0.41 -32.09 32.14
CA PHE A 845 -1.11 -31.36 31.09
C PHE A 845 -0.76 -29.87 31.06
N THR A 846 -0.56 -29.20 32.20
CA THR A 846 -0.10 -27.79 32.20
C THR A 846 1.35 -27.65 31.75
N ASN A 847 2.16 -28.69 31.92
CA ASN A 847 3.57 -28.72 31.48
C ASN A 847 3.71 -29.01 29.97
N SER A 848 2.64 -29.45 29.30
CA SER A 848 2.63 -29.64 27.85
C SER A 848 2.50 -28.33 27.08
N PHE A 849 1.97 -27.27 27.71
CA PHE A 849 1.95 -25.91 27.17
C PHE A 849 3.37 -25.35 27.06
N ASN A 850 3.77 -24.98 25.85
CA ASN A 850 5.06 -24.39 25.56
C ASN A 850 4.96 -22.86 25.58
N PHE A 851 5.35 -22.27 26.71
CA PHE A 851 5.50 -20.82 26.88
C PHE A 851 6.94 -20.34 26.70
N ASP A 852 7.87 -21.21 26.30
CA ASP A 852 9.25 -20.80 26.04
C ASP A 852 9.32 -20.02 24.72
N ASN A 853 9.95 -18.84 24.75
CA ASN A 853 10.27 -18.04 23.57
C ASN A 853 11.34 -18.68 22.67
N THR A 854 11.64 -19.97 22.84
CA THR A 854 12.62 -20.70 22.01
C THR A 854 11.93 -21.37 20.81
N ARG A 855 12.75 -21.78 19.85
CA ARG A 855 12.43 -22.03 18.43
C ARG A 855 11.25 -23.00 18.38
N PRO A 856 10.25 -22.82 17.49
CA PRO A 856 9.46 -23.97 17.08
C PRO A 856 10.47 -25.06 16.70
N GLN A 857 10.46 -26.20 17.41
CA GLN A 857 11.33 -27.31 17.07
C GLN A 857 10.99 -27.72 15.63
N SER A 858 11.86 -27.28 14.72
CA SER A 858 12.06 -27.78 13.37
C SER A 858 10.81 -28.29 12.63
N PHE A 859 10.30 -27.45 11.72
CA PHE A 859 9.89 -27.96 10.40
C PHE A 859 11.15 -28.41 9.64
N SER A 860 11.88 -29.41 10.17
CA SER A 860 12.89 -30.13 9.42
C SER A 860 12.19 -31.21 8.62
N GLN A 861 12.26 -31.07 7.32
CA GLN A 861 12.41 -32.12 6.32
C GLN A 861 12.39 -33.58 6.80
N ASN A 862 11.55 -34.36 6.10
CA ASN A 862 11.74 -35.73 5.59
C ASN A 862 11.03 -36.89 6.29
N GLU A 863 10.10 -37.51 5.55
CA GLU A 863 9.95 -38.97 5.51
C GLU A 863 9.75 -39.45 4.06
N HIS A 864 10.84 -39.45 3.28
CA HIS A 864 11.06 -40.44 2.23
C HIS A 864 12.52 -40.88 2.29
N GLU A 865 12.93 -41.42 3.43
CA GLU A 865 14.14 -42.24 3.55
C GLU A 865 13.88 -43.37 4.55
N LYS A 866 13.18 -44.39 4.07
CA LYS A 866 13.39 -45.77 4.52
C LYS A 866 13.46 -46.63 3.27
N ASP A 867 14.69 -46.90 2.85
CA ASP A 867 15.17 -48.24 2.56
C ASP A 867 16.59 -48.09 2.02
N TYR A 868 17.59 -48.61 2.73
CA TYR A 868 18.36 -49.76 2.26
C TYR A 868 19.48 -50.07 3.26
N HIS A 869 19.52 -51.36 3.58
CA HIS A 869 20.53 -52.04 4.38
C HIS A 869 21.97 -51.67 4.03
N SER A 870 22.82 -51.70 5.06
CA SER A 870 24.27 -51.90 4.92
C SER A 870 24.58 -53.04 3.96
N PRO A 871 25.62 -52.89 3.13
CA PRO A 871 26.68 -53.88 3.24
C PRO A 871 28.09 -53.28 3.24
N GLU A 872 29.00 -54.19 3.50
CA GLU A 872 30.40 -54.07 3.84
C GLU A 872 31.29 -53.38 2.79
N LYS A 873 32.43 -52.93 3.31
CA LYS A 873 33.72 -52.67 2.64
C LYS A 873 33.92 -53.37 1.29
N GLY A 874 34.36 -52.62 0.28
CA GLY A 874 35.08 -53.19 -0.87
C GLY A 874 35.16 -52.32 -2.13
N THR A 875 36.27 -51.61 -2.27
CA THR A 875 37.06 -51.39 -3.51
C THR A 875 36.38 -51.20 -4.89
N SER A 876 36.66 -50.01 -5.45
CA SER A 876 37.20 -49.74 -6.79
C SER A 876 36.38 -49.93 -8.08
N GLU A 877 36.63 -48.98 -9.00
CA GLU A 877 36.46 -49.05 -10.48
C GLU A 877 35.01 -49.00 -10.99
N ARG A 878 34.65 -48.42 -12.14
CA ARG A 878 35.19 -47.52 -13.18
C ARG A 878 34.02 -47.38 -14.18
N ILE A 879 33.96 -46.25 -14.89
CA ILE A 879 33.59 -46.16 -16.33
C ILE A 879 32.10 -46.16 -16.76
N SER A 880 31.74 -45.00 -17.31
CA SER A 880 30.96 -44.67 -18.52
C SER A 880 29.50 -45.11 -18.73
N GLY A 881 28.69 -44.09 -19.06
CA GLY A 881 28.09 -43.97 -20.39
C GLY A 881 26.65 -44.48 -20.53
N ILE A 882 25.68 -43.56 -20.55
CA ILE A 882 25.01 -43.01 -21.74
C ILE A 882 24.17 -41.82 -21.27
#